data_AF-A0A7S4ALQ5-F1
#
_entry.id   AF-A0A7S4ALQ5-F1
#
_cell.length_a   1.000
_cell.length_b   1.000
_cell.length_c   1.000
_cell.angle_alpha   90.00
_cell.angle_beta   90.00
_cell.angle_gamma   90.00
#
_symmetry.space_group_name_H-M   'P 1'
#
loop_
_entity.id
_entity.type
_entity.pdbx_description
1 polymer ?
#
loop_
_entity_poly.entity_id
_entity_poly.type
_entity_poly.pdbx_seq_one_letter_code
_entity_poly.pdbx_strand_id
1 'polypeptide(L)'
;MKASCMNTATVGRGKVAYVQTFVRYNTAASTNSASTIPKCCMDPFASTATATAKVVEYVFEIDCDVSCENPVVYKDPILSVAPTSTKTAAPTVADTVAKTDAPTKSPTASPTVAKTDPPTKTPTASPTVTDSDAPTRTITVAPTVASDAPSAFPSVDLFVPTDSPTVPITKAATCPTTKPISPLSRDLVVGSQLNGPHFGSRHPWAWPKASNRECGRFAGVDTTGTGAYAWPCYVKPQFNDRVLNFDSAYMNFQFAFDKGMEATITLSDEAVPAASSTTSVSFFPSGGSATTACKPPTVGSWSNYPIRLVRSGRYLHHWYFEEVNCNGAQGDTRVEMKVTPDCVELYSVSNQGAQTMSWLDSSTKDNLHGSSKGFAGVSYCVRCNSELNGSSSNNDQELSGCEIVQTPIQPDCCPLASTNGSGSTLCGSEWSQTTCSASKVLTTEMSKGVTITSKHPVVGSGHALEIRIPRGSGNQLSNIFHKFSINNNSNTWKKVKLNFHIDNPRRHTGAAGILRDPDTQEPTGIHVQMSKNWHPTKDVLYNGYWWTGVAHVRVPPGKTSLELVVAYQYYKGLHGVTHSQLSLLGWGVNGLWEEVGLGANGESITFEPHGHHRKQMILDTRPWLVCKMNVAGCAGSPDSTQWTENVGGGDFLNAVDKNGMYQYLVQDTVYHTMNGPRLTNATYTGTTVDQNIAVSRTVSTWTADDYVRHLHSFHYTFLKEIDGNSYPRFAMYTLGGDNYNYIRFPFFAYGKGDVNTFEQNNSSAVVPISEVITGVTDFKYTNYYQVDAPIGCGQGDNHSCWFAMMTNPSTQVHQRGNRGIIVRNFHGQLNGEVWPPTNREVSPFAFHLIKSRQNNAAKDTVSLELTLPSEFKSAVNIGQAEFQKGDYLAADIELLLPPRQTGDYFGKSQRLKNLLIDADVDTDFKNGWKVIAKETAMGDDIKTTIFQGALERTYHPRIRVDANDEARFNIKIPDGMPGILPITIASVESSKTFSTSLLARPNNRLWRYVGDTWKDFGENGNYQLEKDILDNSYTFVFSLQLEFESDPVSSCEHFVFAVTAPSDT
;
A
#
# COMPACT_ATOMS: atom_id res chain seq x y z
N MET A 1 4.05 23.85 32.78
CA MET A 1 3.46 24.64 33.88
C MET A 1 2.66 25.77 33.26
N LYS A 2 1.46 26.07 33.76
CA LYS A 2 0.70 27.27 33.39
C LYS A 2 0.70 28.20 34.61
N ALA A 3 1.20 29.41 34.46
CA ALA A 3 1.12 30.46 35.47
C ALA A 3 0.24 31.59 34.95
N SER A 4 -0.58 32.17 35.81
CA SER A 4 -1.41 33.34 35.53
C SER A 4 -0.95 34.45 36.46
N CYS A 5 -0.52 35.61 35.92
CA CYS A 5 -0.17 36.76 36.76
C CYS A 5 -1.44 37.20 37.51
N MET A 6 -1.35 37.33 38.85
CA MET A 6 -2.45 37.82 39.66
C MET A 6 -2.30 39.33 39.87
N ASN A 7 -3.37 40.07 39.64
CA ASN A 7 -3.39 41.51 39.83
C ASN A 7 -3.75 41.81 41.30
N THR A 8 -2.77 41.75 42.20
CA THR A 8 -3.00 42.08 43.62
C THR A 8 -2.75 43.57 43.85
N ALA A 9 -3.82 44.37 43.90
CA ALA A 9 -3.77 45.82 43.97
C ALA A 9 -3.34 46.41 45.35
N THR A 10 -2.62 45.67 46.20
CA THR A 10 -2.50 46.04 47.63
C THR A 10 -1.09 46.28 48.16
N VAL A 11 -0.04 46.11 47.37
CA VAL A 11 1.32 46.49 47.81
C VAL A 11 2.05 46.98 46.57
N GLY A 12 2.66 48.17 46.61
CA GLY A 12 3.29 48.85 45.46
C GLY A 12 4.51 48.16 44.85
N ARG A 13 4.42 46.87 44.56
CA ARG A 13 5.30 46.08 43.69
C ARG A 13 4.50 45.70 42.44
N GLY A 14 5.17 45.59 41.29
CA GLY A 14 4.56 45.30 39.99
C GLY A 14 3.75 44.00 39.96
N LYS A 15 3.13 43.67 38.82
CA LYS A 15 2.38 42.41 38.68
C LYS A 15 3.31 41.24 39.00
N VAL A 16 2.98 40.35 39.93
CA VAL A 16 3.80 39.18 40.25
C VAL A 16 3.04 37.89 39.89
N ALA A 17 3.74 36.90 39.35
CA ALA A 17 3.23 35.53 39.21
C ALA A 17 4.02 34.59 40.13
N TYR A 18 3.29 33.76 40.89
CA TYR A 18 3.89 32.66 41.64
C TYR A 18 3.82 31.39 40.81
N VAL A 19 4.96 30.74 40.58
CA VAL A 19 5.05 29.45 39.89
C VAL A 19 5.46 28.40 40.91
N GLN A 20 4.57 27.44 41.16
CA GLN A 20 4.85 26.32 42.06
C GLN A 20 5.18 25.06 41.25
N THR A 21 6.22 24.35 41.65
CA THR A 21 6.59 23.04 41.09
C THR A 21 7.05 22.09 42.19
N PHE A 22 6.97 20.79 41.91
CA PHE A 22 7.31 19.73 42.86
C PHE A 22 8.40 18.83 42.27
N VAL A 23 9.37 18.43 43.09
CA VAL A 23 10.38 17.42 42.72
C VAL A 23 10.37 16.28 43.73
N ARG A 24 10.40 15.04 43.23
CA ARG A 24 10.49 13.81 44.03
C ARG A 24 11.91 13.26 43.99
N TYR A 25 12.39 12.79 45.14
CA TYR A 25 13.68 12.10 45.23
C TYR A 25 13.52 10.78 46.00
N ASN A 26 14.28 9.76 45.58
CA ASN A 26 14.20 8.39 46.07
C ASN A 26 15.47 8.05 46.88
N THR A 27 15.66 8.65 48.05
CA THR A 27 16.72 8.24 48.99
C THR A 27 16.29 8.43 50.44
N ALA A 28 16.49 7.38 51.24
CA ALA A 28 16.19 7.33 52.66
C ALA A 28 17.24 8.14 53.47
N ALA A 29 16.80 9.23 54.10
CA ALA A 29 17.43 9.78 55.30
C ALA A 29 16.38 10.52 56.15
N SER A 30 16.47 10.30 57.46
CA SER A 30 15.50 10.55 58.51
C SER A 30 15.03 12.00 58.67
N THR A 31 13.71 12.19 58.81
CA THR A 31 13.01 12.79 59.97
C THR A 31 11.52 12.96 59.62
N ASN A 32 10.67 12.70 60.63
CA ASN A 32 9.21 12.62 60.58
C ASN A 32 8.55 14.00 60.69
N SER A 33 7.60 14.28 59.81
CA SER A 33 6.32 14.93 60.15
C SER A 33 5.37 14.77 58.95
N ALA A 34 4.24 14.09 59.14
CA ALA A 34 3.20 14.00 58.12
C ALA A 34 2.36 15.28 58.15
N SER A 35 2.31 16.02 57.05
CA SER A 35 1.38 17.13 56.84
C SER A 35 0.36 16.76 55.77
N THR A 36 -0.92 16.84 56.10
CA THR A 36 -2.06 16.64 55.19
C THR A 36 -2.19 17.85 54.24
N ILE A 37 -2.14 17.61 52.92
CA ILE A 37 -2.23 18.66 51.89
C ILE A 37 -3.69 18.80 51.40
N PRO A 38 -4.27 20.02 51.33
CA PRO A 38 -5.63 20.24 50.83
C PRO A 38 -5.81 19.96 49.32
N LYS A 39 -7.00 19.47 48.94
CA LYS A 39 -7.34 18.94 47.59
C LYS A 39 -7.23 19.91 46.40
N CYS A 40 -7.06 21.21 46.62
CA CYS A 40 -6.98 22.19 45.52
C CYS A 40 -5.59 22.31 44.87
N CYS A 41 -4.55 21.66 45.44
CA CYS A 41 -3.18 21.74 44.95
C CYS A 41 -2.56 20.34 44.79
N MET A 42 -3.13 19.50 43.92
CA MET A 42 -2.65 18.10 43.77
C MET A 42 -1.43 18.00 42.85
N ASP A 43 -0.37 17.35 43.38
CA ASP A 43 0.63 16.63 42.59
C ASP A 43 -0.08 15.75 41.54
N PRO A 44 0.11 15.98 40.23
CA PRO A 44 -0.61 15.26 39.18
C PRO A 44 -0.29 13.76 39.14
N PHE A 45 0.69 13.28 39.91
CA PHE A 45 1.10 11.89 39.99
C PHE A 45 0.86 11.25 41.36
N ALA A 46 0.01 11.83 42.21
CA ALA A 46 -0.26 11.33 43.58
C ALA A 46 -0.72 9.85 43.63
N SER A 47 -1.36 9.33 42.58
CA SER A 47 -1.81 7.93 42.49
C SER A 47 -0.70 6.89 42.28
N THR A 48 0.54 7.33 42.05
CA THR A 48 1.71 6.45 41.81
C THR A 48 2.74 6.47 42.93
N ALA A 49 2.45 7.16 44.04
CA ALA A 49 3.40 7.34 45.13
C ALA A 49 3.49 6.09 46.04
N THR A 50 4.67 5.47 46.10
CA THR A 50 5.02 4.54 47.19
C THR A 50 5.26 5.33 48.48
N ALA A 51 4.96 4.74 49.65
CA ALA A 51 4.99 5.39 50.97
C ALA A 51 6.34 6.00 51.42
N THR A 52 7.39 5.93 50.59
CA THR A 52 8.77 6.36 50.87
C THR A 52 9.20 7.61 50.09
N ALA A 53 8.38 8.16 49.19
CA ALA A 53 8.76 9.34 48.41
C ALA A 53 8.57 10.65 49.21
N LYS A 54 9.62 11.44 49.39
CA LYS A 54 9.51 12.85 49.85
C LYS A 54 9.33 13.77 48.64
N VAL A 55 8.43 14.76 48.77
CA VAL A 55 8.15 15.79 47.76
C VAL A 55 8.70 17.12 48.26
N VAL A 56 9.53 17.80 47.47
CA VAL A 56 9.98 19.17 47.74
C VAL A 56 9.21 20.11 46.84
N GLU A 57 8.53 21.08 47.44
CA GLU A 57 7.86 22.17 46.72
C GLU A 57 8.84 23.33 46.51
N TYR A 58 8.90 23.82 45.29
CA TYR A 58 9.60 25.04 44.92
C TYR A 58 8.56 26.08 44.51
N VAL A 59 8.57 27.22 45.17
CA VAL A 59 7.73 28.37 44.85
C VAL A 59 8.63 29.47 44.29
N PHE A 60 8.45 29.83 43.04
CA PHE A 60 9.15 30.92 42.39
C PHE A 60 8.24 32.15 42.34
N GLU A 61 8.76 33.29 42.80
CA GLU A 61 8.13 34.59 42.65
C GLU A 61 8.72 35.27 41.40
N ILE A 62 7.90 35.63 40.42
CA ILE A 62 8.34 36.23 39.16
C ILE A 62 7.65 37.59 38.98
N ASP A 63 8.44 38.67 38.91
CA ASP A 63 7.95 39.99 38.53
C ASP A 63 7.54 40.00 37.04
N CYS A 64 6.23 40.11 36.78
CA CYS A 64 5.60 40.28 35.46
C CYS A 64 5.64 41.76 35.02
N ASP A 65 6.80 42.41 34.94
CA ASP A 65 6.92 43.80 34.46
C ASP A 65 7.92 43.94 33.30
N VAL A 66 7.68 43.21 32.22
CA VAL A 66 8.45 43.31 30.97
C VAL A 66 7.50 43.30 29.77
N SER A 67 7.49 44.38 28.98
CA SER A 67 6.65 44.50 27.77
C SER A 67 7.15 43.58 26.66
N CYS A 68 6.23 43.18 25.76
CA CYS A 68 6.45 42.19 24.71
C CYS A 68 7.50 42.54 23.64
N GLU A 69 8.25 43.64 23.79
CA GLU A 69 9.22 44.08 22.78
C GLU A 69 10.69 43.73 23.11
N ASN A 70 11.02 43.21 24.30
CA ASN A 70 12.39 42.73 24.57
C ASN A 70 12.49 41.77 25.78
N PRO A 71 12.54 40.44 25.59
CA PRO A 71 12.80 39.52 26.70
C PRO A 71 14.29 39.52 27.08
N VAL A 72 14.62 39.95 28.30
CA VAL A 72 15.95 39.75 28.89
C VAL A 72 16.09 38.30 29.34
N VAL A 73 17.10 37.59 28.84
CA VAL A 73 17.44 36.23 29.28
C VAL A 73 18.05 36.29 30.68
N TYR A 74 17.33 35.83 31.70
CA TYR A 74 17.89 35.65 33.05
C TYR A 74 18.54 34.26 33.15
N LYS A 75 19.86 34.20 33.35
CA LYS A 75 20.59 32.98 33.73
C LYS A 75 20.83 33.00 35.24
N ASP A 76 20.31 32.00 35.93
CA ASP A 76 20.62 31.73 37.34
C ASP A 76 22.04 31.12 37.45
N PRO A 77 22.97 31.70 38.23
CA PRO A 77 24.34 31.23 38.35
C PRO A 77 24.55 30.04 39.31
N ILE A 78 23.51 29.48 39.97
CA ILE A 78 23.73 28.50 41.06
C ILE A 78 23.52 27.03 40.66
N LEU A 79 23.02 26.73 39.45
CA LEU A 79 22.91 25.33 38.98
C LEU A 79 24.09 24.91 38.10
N SER A 80 25.29 24.86 38.67
CA SER A 80 26.46 24.28 37.99
C SER A 80 27.38 23.48 38.92
N VAL A 81 26.85 22.55 39.73
CA VAL A 81 27.72 21.51 40.32
C VAL A 81 26.95 20.20 40.48
N ALA A 82 27.29 19.19 39.67
CA ALA A 82 27.08 17.79 40.01
C ALA A 82 28.42 17.22 40.53
N PRO A 83 28.44 16.31 41.53
CA PRO A 83 29.68 15.85 42.16
C PRO A 83 30.40 14.81 41.30
N THR A 84 31.69 15.05 41.07
CA THR A 84 32.62 14.18 40.34
C THR A 84 33.25 13.12 41.26
N SER A 85 33.24 11.85 40.85
CA SER A 85 34.17 10.81 41.35
C SER A 85 35.29 10.56 40.31
N THR A 86 36.46 10.17 40.82
CA THR A 86 37.81 10.51 40.32
C THR A 86 38.49 9.54 39.35
N LYS A 87 39.31 10.13 38.43
CA LYS A 87 40.64 9.78 37.84
C LYS A 87 40.90 8.35 37.28
N THR A 88 41.48 8.19 36.07
CA THR A 88 42.96 8.28 35.83
C THR A 88 43.37 8.35 34.33
N ALA A 89 44.31 9.27 34.06
CA ALA A 89 45.41 9.39 33.06
C ALA A 89 45.23 9.33 31.51
N ALA A 90 45.76 10.37 30.87
CA ALA A 90 46.14 10.50 29.46
C ALA A 90 47.66 10.22 29.25
N PRO A 91 48.14 10.24 27.99
CA PRO A 91 49.15 11.24 27.63
C PRO A 91 48.96 11.93 26.26
N THR A 92 49.66 13.06 26.15
CA THR A 92 49.59 14.19 25.20
C THR A 92 50.65 14.09 24.07
N VAL A 93 50.49 14.92 23.01
CA VAL A 93 51.49 15.81 22.31
C VAL A 93 51.07 15.98 20.81
N ALA A 94 50.54 17.15 20.41
CA ALA A 94 51.16 18.30 19.67
C ALA A 94 51.31 18.05 18.13
N ASP A 95 51.20 18.98 17.17
CA ASP A 95 51.34 20.45 17.17
C ASP A 95 50.85 21.11 15.84
N THR A 96 50.45 22.40 15.92
CA THR A 96 50.53 23.62 15.03
C THR A 96 50.12 23.78 13.52
N VAL A 97 49.30 24.87 13.29
CA VAL A 97 49.41 26.05 12.33
C VAL A 97 49.13 25.83 10.81
N ALA A 98 48.44 26.68 10.00
CA ALA A 98 48.14 28.12 9.98
C ALA A 98 46.84 28.49 9.20
N LYS A 99 46.45 29.77 9.30
CA LYS A 99 45.30 30.48 8.74
C LYS A 99 45.80 31.57 7.76
N THR A 100 45.13 31.86 6.64
CA THR A 100 45.01 33.24 6.07
C THR A 100 44.03 33.36 4.89
N ASP A 101 42.98 34.16 5.14
CA ASP A 101 42.35 35.29 4.40
C ASP A 101 42.05 35.31 2.89
N ALA A 102 40.86 35.87 2.63
CA ALA A 102 40.22 36.21 1.35
C ALA A 102 40.85 37.42 0.61
N PRO A 103 40.46 37.66 -0.66
CA PRO A 103 39.82 38.94 -0.97
C PRO A 103 38.71 38.91 -2.05
N THR A 104 37.85 39.93 -1.97
CA THR A 104 36.73 40.34 -2.84
C THR A 104 37.18 41.08 -4.11
N LYS A 105 36.44 40.91 -5.24
CA LYS A 105 35.80 41.95 -6.12
C LYS A 105 35.61 41.49 -7.58
N SER A 106 34.43 41.81 -8.13
CA SER A 106 34.06 41.75 -9.56
C SER A 106 34.92 42.65 -10.47
N PRO A 107 34.93 42.39 -11.80
CA PRO A 107 34.25 43.29 -12.72
C PRO A 107 33.56 42.65 -13.94
N THR A 108 32.62 43.43 -14.48
CA THR A 108 31.80 43.28 -15.70
C THR A 108 32.61 43.43 -16.99
N ALA A 109 32.30 42.65 -18.05
CA ALA A 109 32.28 43.10 -19.47
C ALA A 109 31.82 41.97 -20.42
N SER A 110 30.85 42.28 -21.29
CA SER A 110 30.44 41.49 -22.47
C SER A 110 31.52 41.47 -23.56
N PRO A 111 31.44 40.53 -24.52
CA PRO A 111 31.70 40.88 -25.91
C PRO A 111 30.64 40.34 -26.90
N THR A 112 30.42 41.12 -27.95
CA THR A 112 29.45 40.94 -29.03
C THR A 112 30.17 40.52 -30.33
N VAL A 113 29.68 39.44 -30.95
CA VAL A 113 29.59 39.10 -32.40
C VAL A 113 30.85 38.87 -33.26
N ALA A 114 30.88 37.72 -33.94
CA ALA A 114 31.13 37.63 -35.39
C ALA A 114 30.46 36.39 -36.03
N LYS A 115 29.86 36.61 -37.21
CA LYS A 115 29.10 35.67 -38.07
C LYS A 115 30.00 34.70 -38.85
N THR A 116 29.46 33.51 -39.15
CA THR A 116 29.85 32.72 -40.35
C THR A 116 28.64 31.90 -40.84
N ASP A 117 28.18 32.14 -42.07
CA ASP A 117 27.23 31.28 -42.83
C ASP A 117 28.03 30.38 -43.82
N PRO A 118 27.41 29.50 -44.65
CA PRO A 118 27.31 28.04 -44.46
C PRO A 118 28.00 27.25 -45.61
N PRO A 119 27.91 25.90 -45.63
CA PRO A 119 28.01 25.20 -46.91
C PRO A 119 26.81 24.27 -47.17
N THR A 120 26.12 24.56 -48.28
CA THR A 120 25.15 23.71 -48.95
C THR A 120 25.87 22.78 -49.94
N LYS A 121 25.64 21.45 -49.89
CA LYS A 121 25.73 20.53 -51.05
C LYS A 121 24.88 19.26 -50.85
N THR A 122 23.93 19.05 -51.75
CA THR A 122 23.39 17.77 -52.28
C THR A 122 23.90 17.60 -53.73
N PRO A 123 23.68 16.50 -54.49
CA PRO A 123 23.09 15.16 -54.21
C PRO A 123 24.01 13.98 -54.72
N THR A 124 23.59 12.70 -54.60
CA THR A 124 23.44 11.71 -55.72
C THR A 124 23.21 10.24 -55.25
N ALA A 125 22.14 9.66 -55.80
CA ALA A 125 21.75 8.27 -56.17
C ALA A 125 22.27 6.95 -55.51
N SER A 126 21.30 6.02 -55.44
CA SER A 126 21.26 4.61 -55.00
C SER A 126 22.26 3.61 -55.62
N PRO A 127 22.29 2.37 -55.09
CA PRO A 127 21.98 1.23 -55.95
C PRO A 127 21.01 0.20 -55.34
N THR A 128 20.25 -0.40 -56.27
CA THR A 128 19.35 -1.55 -56.17
C THR A 128 20.14 -2.87 -56.10
N VAL A 129 19.70 -3.84 -55.30
CA VAL A 129 20.02 -5.27 -55.50
C VAL A 129 18.76 -6.11 -55.26
N THR A 130 18.55 -7.04 -56.19
CA THR A 130 17.40 -7.93 -56.42
C THR A 130 17.47 -9.26 -55.65
N ASP A 131 16.30 -9.91 -55.61
CA ASP A 131 15.88 -11.19 -55.02
C ASP A 131 16.82 -12.41 -55.07
N SER A 132 16.65 -13.35 -54.13
CA SER A 132 16.53 -14.78 -54.47
C SER A 132 15.79 -15.62 -53.40
N ASP A 133 14.68 -16.20 -53.85
CA ASP A 133 14.18 -17.58 -53.66
C ASP A 133 13.97 -18.21 -52.27
N ALA A 134 12.68 -18.53 -52.06
CA ALA A 134 12.13 -19.49 -51.12
C ALA A 134 12.50 -20.96 -51.46
N PRO A 135 12.20 -21.90 -50.55
CA PRO A 135 11.39 -23.02 -50.99
C PRO A 135 10.22 -23.36 -50.06
N THR A 136 9.09 -23.60 -50.72
CA THR A 136 7.82 -24.12 -50.23
C THR A 136 7.92 -25.60 -49.81
N ARG A 137 7.28 -25.99 -48.70
CA ARG A 137 6.69 -27.34 -48.54
C ARG A 137 5.35 -27.27 -47.81
N THR A 138 4.31 -27.64 -48.55
CA THR A 138 2.93 -27.92 -48.14
C THR A 138 2.79 -29.29 -47.48
N ILE A 139 1.98 -29.42 -46.41
CA ILE A 139 1.13 -30.61 -46.15
C ILE A 139 -0.19 -30.15 -45.50
N THR A 140 -1.29 -30.54 -46.16
CA THR A 140 -2.71 -30.50 -45.78
C THR A 140 -3.06 -31.63 -44.80
N VAL A 141 -4.01 -31.45 -43.87
CA VAL A 141 -5.22 -32.28 -43.62
C VAL A 141 -5.95 -31.74 -42.36
N ALA A 142 -7.26 -31.50 -42.48
CA ALA A 142 -8.21 -31.20 -41.40
C ALA A 142 -8.76 -32.47 -40.75
N PRO A 143 -9.36 -32.39 -39.55
CA PRO A 143 -10.73 -32.92 -39.45
C PRO A 143 -11.70 -32.03 -38.67
N THR A 144 -12.95 -32.12 -39.12
CA THR A 144 -14.18 -31.50 -38.61
C THR A 144 -14.79 -32.35 -37.50
N VAL A 145 -15.26 -31.75 -36.38
CA VAL A 145 -16.44 -32.22 -35.60
C VAL A 145 -17.13 -31.03 -34.93
N ALA A 146 -18.46 -31.08 -34.91
CA ALA A 146 -19.40 -30.06 -34.44
C ALA A 146 -19.99 -30.37 -33.04
N SER A 147 -20.73 -29.35 -32.53
CA SER A 147 -21.88 -29.34 -31.61
C SER A 147 -21.72 -29.40 -30.08
N ASP A 148 -22.17 -28.28 -29.47
CA ASP A 148 -23.12 -28.10 -28.35
C ASP A 148 -22.89 -28.68 -26.94
N ALA A 149 -22.61 -27.79 -25.98
CA ALA A 149 -23.30 -27.67 -24.68
C ALA A 149 -22.89 -26.37 -23.94
N PRO A 150 -23.78 -25.69 -23.19
CA PRO A 150 -23.48 -24.43 -22.51
C PRO A 150 -22.87 -24.70 -21.13
N SER A 151 -21.65 -24.22 -20.88
CA SER A 151 -21.03 -24.25 -19.55
C SER A 151 -20.88 -22.84 -19.02
N ALA A 152 -21.45 -22.63 -17.83
CA ALA A 152 -21.47 -21.39 -17.08
C ALA A 152 -20.13 -21.11 -16.38
N PHE A 153 -19.93 -19.82 -16.09
CA PHE A 153 -18.86 -19.17 -15.32
C PHE A 153 -17.54 -18.87 -16.06
N PRO A 154 -17.11 -17.58 -16.11
CA PRO A 154 -15.83 -17.21 -16.69
C PRO A 154 -14.69 -17.54 -15.72
N SER A 155 -13.71 -18.32 -16.18
CA SER A 155 -12.38 -18.38 -15.59
C SER A 155 -11.73 -16.99 -15.71
N VAL A 156 -11.24 -16.47 -14.60
CA VAL A 156 -10.51 -15.19 -14.56
C VAL A 156 -9.11 -15.44 -15.12
N ASP A 157 -8.98 -15.40 -16.45
CA ASP A 157 -7.68 -15.18 -17.07
C ASP A 157 -7.24 -13.76 -16.70
N LEU A 158 -6.07 -13.64 -16.07
CA LEU A 158 -5.37 -12.37 -15.89
C LEU A 158 -5.04 -11.81 -17.28
N PHE A 159 -6.00 -11.07 -17.83
CA PHE A 159 -5.89 -10.45 -19.14
C PHE A 159 -4.83 -9.35 -19.07
N VAL A 160 -3.65 -9.64 -19.62
CA VAL A 160 -2.67 -8.62 -20.02
C VAL A 160 -3.04 -8.28 -21.47
N PRO A 161 -3.60 -7.10 -21.78
CA PRO A 161 -3.92 -6.76 -23.16
C PRO A 161 -2.61 -6.53 -23.92
N THR A 162 -2.24 -7.46 -24.79
CA THR A 162 -1.33 -7.19 -25.90
C THR A 162 -2.19 -6.72 -27.07
N ASP A 163 -2.40 -5.41 -27.17
CA ASP A 163 -2.49 -4.69 -28.44
C ASP A 163 -2.72 -3.19 -28.18
N SER A 164 -1.75 -2.37 -28.61
CA SER A 164 -1.86 -0.91 -28.77
C SER A 164 -1.45 -0.57 -30.21
N PRO A 165 -1.98 0.52 -30.80
CA PRO A 165 -1.96 0.72 -32.24
C PRO A 165 -0.55 1.01 -32.80
N THR A 166 -0.30 0.31 -33.90
CA THR A 166 0.78 0.35 -34.89
C THR A 166 1.58 1.66 -35.08
N VAL A 167 2.87 1.59 -34.73
CA VAL A 167 4.00 2.26 -35.42
C VAL A 167 4.93 1.13 -35.88
N PRO A 168 5.58 1.17 -37.07
CA PRO A 168 6.17 -0.02 -37.68
C PRO A 168 7.41 -0.51 -36.92
N ILE A 169 7.21 -1.46 -36.02
CA ILE A 169 8.28 -2.23 -35.36
C ILE A 169 8.57 -3.44 -36.24
N THR A 170 9.83 -3.63 -36.59
CA THR A 170 10.34 -4.87 -37.21
C THR A 170 9.81 -6.08 -36.44
N LYS A 171 9.07 -6.92 -37.17
CA LYS A 171 8.34 -8.12 -36.75
C LYS A 171 9.06 -8.89 -35.62
N ALA A 172 8.70 -8.61 -34.36
CA ALA A 172 9.03 -9.46 -33.24
C ALA A 172 8.29 -10.79 -33.42
N ALA A 173 8.99 -11.92 -33.21
CA ALA A 173 8.40 -13.23 -33.29
C ALA A 173 7.18 -13.31 -32.35
N THR A 174 6.03 -13.73 -32.89
CA THR A 174 4.81 -13.97 -32.13
C THR A 174 5.07 -15.06 -31.09
N CYS A 175 5.24 -14.67 -29.82
CA CYS A 175 5.24 -15.61 -28.71
C CYS A 175 3.84 -16.21 -28.53
N PRO A 176 3.73 -17.49 -28.11
CA PRO A 176 2.43 -18.13 -27.87
C PRO A 176 1.62 -17.35 -26.83
N THR A 177 0.34 -17.10 -27.12
CA THR A 177 -0.61 -16.32 -26.31
C THR A 177 -1.12 -17.04 -25.06
N THR A 178 -0.70 -18.28 -24.82
CA THR A 178 -0.93 -19.00 -23.56
C THR A 178 0.41 -19.22 -22.86
N LYS A 179 0.75 -18.31 -21.94
CA LYS A 179 1.87 -18.53 -21.01
C LYS A 179 1.52 -19.75 -20.15
N PRO A 180 2.36 -20.81 -20.13
CA PRO A 180 2.12 -21.97 -19.29
C PRO A 180 2.27 -21.58 -17.81
N ILE A 181 1.33 -22.03 -16.99
CA ILE A 181 1.26 -21.68 -15.56
C ILE A 181 2.50 -22.20 -14.83
N SER A 182 3.21 -21.32 -14.12
CA SER A 182 4.38 -21.66 -13.30
C SER A 182 4.01 -22.57 -12.12
N PRO A 183 4.88 -23.51 -11.71
CA PRO A 183 4.69 -24.31 -10.49
C PRO A 183 4.50 -23.48 -9.21
N LEU A 184 5.00 -22.23 -9.19
CA LEU A 184 4.86 -21.30 -8.06
C LEU A 184 3.47 -20.67 -7.97
N SER A 185 2.65 -20.69 -9.02
CA SER A 185 1.29 -20.13 -8.99
C SER A 185 0.45 -20.81 -7.92
N ARG A 186 0.77 -22.07 -7.61
CA ARG A 186 0.14 -22.84 -6.55
C ARG A 186 0.40 -22.31 -5.16
N ASP A 187 1.44 -21.50 -4.97
CA ASP A 187 1.75 -20.89 -3.68
C ASP A 187 0.97 -19.56 -3.48
N LEU A 188 0.03 -19.22 -4.37
CA LEU A 188 -0.91 -18.11 -4.26
C LEU A 188 -2.24 -18.55 -3.64
N VAL A 189 -2.78 -17.72 -2.74
CA VAL A 189 -4.18 -17.76 -2.33
C VAL A 189 -4.84 -16.41 -2.61
N VAL A 190 -5.90 -16.42 -3.41
CA VAL A 190 -6.70 -15.23 -3.69
C VAL A 190 -7.97 -15.32 -2.85
N GLY A 191 -8.19 -14.32 -2.02
CA GLY A 191 -9.43 -14.18 -1.25
C GLY A 191 -10.30 -13.12 -1.89
N SER A 192 -11.60 -13.37 -1.94
CA SER A 192 -12.60 -12.43 -2.45
C SER A 192 -13.89 -12.50 -1.64
N GLN A 193 -14.58 -11.37 -1.57
CA GLN A 193 -15.91 -11.29 -0.97
C GLN A 193 -16.98 -11.28 -2.06
N LEU A 194 -17.66 -12.41 -2.27
CA LEU A 194 -18.58 -12.57 -3.41
C LEU A 194 -19.83 -11.68 -3.31
N ASN A 195 -20.34 -11.47 -2.09
CA ASN A 195 -21.60 -10.77 -1.85
C ASN A 195 -21.41 -9.60 -0.87
N GLY A 196 -21.01 -8.46 -1.44
CA GLY A 196 -21.05 -7.12 -0.85
C GLY A 196 -20.20 -6.88 0.41
N PRO A 197 -20.01 -5.63 0.86
CA PRO A 197 -19.16 -5.32 2.00
C PRO A 197 -19.71 -5.96 3.29
N HIS A 198 -18.81 -6.46 4.14
CA HIS A 198 -19.11 -7.20 5.38
C HIS A 198 -20.20 -6.59 6.27
N PHE A 199 -20.36 -5.27 6.25
CA PHE A 199 -21.58 -4.57 6.65
C PHE A 199 -21.54 -3.15 6.09
N GLY A 200 -22.55 -2.78 5.30
CA GLY A 200 -22.92 -1.38 5.07
C GLY A 200 -23.50 -0.80 6.36
N SER A 201 -22.65 -0.51 7.34
CA SER A 201 -23.11 0.23 8.50
C SER A 201 -23.61 1.59 8.02
N ARG A 202 -24.85 1.93 8.41
CA ARG A 202 -25.26 3.31 8.57
C ARG A 202 -24.38 3.93 9.64
N HIS A 203 -23.13 4.14 9.30
CA HIS A 203 -22.20 4.69 10.24
C HIS A 203 -22.56 6.18 10.37
N PRO A 204 -22.84 6.70 11.57
CA PRO A 204 -23.31 8.09 11.76
C PRO A 204 -22.30 9.17 11.32
N TRP A 205 -21.14 8.77 10.80
CA TRP A 205 -20.22 9.64 10.08
C TRP A 205 -20.55 9.64 8.58
N ALA A 206 -20.67 8.49 7.91
CA ALA A 206 -20.99 8.40 6.48
C ALA A 206 -22.43 8.80 6.10
N TRP A 207 -23.31 8.93 7.09
CA TRP A 207 -24.64 9.55 6.98
C TRP A 207 -24.82 10.54 8.13
N PRO A 208 -25.40 11.74 7.91
CA PRO A 208 -25.99 12.49 9.02
C PRO A 208 -26.92 11.57 9.80
N LYS A 209 -27.09 11.80 11.11
CA LYS A 209 -28.02 11.08 12.01
C LYS A 209 -29.49 11.16 11.53
N ALA A 210 -29.81 10.60 10.38
CA ALA A 210 -31.17 10.26 10.03
C ALA A 210 -31.50 9.01 10.83
N SER A 211 -32.07 9.22 12.01
CA SER A 211 -32.84 8.18 12.66
C SER A 211 -33.80 7.58 11.63
N ASN A 212 -34.11 6.28 11.71
CA ASN A 212 -35.11 5.65 10.83
C ASN A 212 -36.47 6.39 10.79
N ARG A 213 -36.73 7.31 11.72
CA ARG A 213 -37.90 8.21 11.69
C ARG A 213 -37.82 9.30 10.61
N GLU A 214 -36.65 9.68 10.14
CA GLU A 214 -36.48 10.67 9.06
C GLU A 214 -36.55 10.04 7.66
N CYS A 215 -36.32 8.73 7.54
CA CYS A 215 -36.64 8.00 6.30
C CYS A 215 -38.15 8.10 5.95
N GLY A 216 -39.01 8.21 6.96
CA GLY A 216 -40.45 8.43 6.79
C GLY A 216 -40.86 9.87 6.48
N ARG A 217 -39.98 10.87 6.66
CA ARG A 217 -40.29 12.28 6.32
C ARG A 217 -40.18 12.61 4.83
N PHE A 218 -39.48 11.77 4.07
CA PHE A 218 -39.35 11.91 2.61
C PHE A 218 -40.18 10.89 1.81
N ALA A 219 -40.97 10.07 2.50
CA ALA A 219 -41.94 9.13 1.92
C ALA A 219 -43.22 9.81 1.37
N GLY A 220 -43.21 11.13 1.25
CA GLY A 220 -44.26 11.89 0.57
C GLY A 220 -44.02 12.06 -0.94
N VAL A 221 -42.96 11.46 -1.50
CA VAL A 221 -42.73 11.47 -2.94
C VAL A 221 -43.34 10.20 -3.53
N ASP A 222 -44.41 10.43 -4.28
CA ASP A 222 -45.29 9.45 -4.89
C ASP A 222 -44.56 8.27 -5.55
N THR A 223 -45.13 7.09 -5.36
CA THR A 223 -44.83 5.78 -5.98
C THR A 223 -44.82 5.75 -7.51
N THR A 224 -44.98 6.90 -8.19
CA THR A 224 -45.09 7.06 -9.65
C THR A 224 -43.80 7.52 -10.34
N GLY A 225 -42.66 7.60 -9.65
CA GLY A 225 -41.34 7.58 -10.31
C GLY A 225 -40.96 8.84 -11.09
N THR A 226 -41.35 10.05 -10.65
CA THR A 226 -40.98 11.32 -11.32
C THR A 226 -40.13 12.28 -10.49
N GLY A 227 -39.69 11.90 -9.29
CA GLY A 227 -38.80 12.73 -8.46
C GLY A 227 -37.33 12.30 -8.54
N ALA A 228 -36.49 13.08 -9.21
CA ALA A 228 -35.02 12.89 -9.31
C ALA A 228 -34.25 13.08 -7.97
N TYR A 229 -34.91 12.93 -6.82
CA TYR A 229 -34.36 13.32 -5.51
C TYR A 229 -34.70 12.36 -4.36
N ALA A 230 -35.17 11.14 -4.64
CA ALA A 230 -35.41 10.12 -3.62
C ALA A 230 -34.10 9.37 -3.30
N TRP A 231 -33.54 9.63 -2.12
CA TRP A 231 -32.32 8.95 -1.66
C TRP A 231 -32.64 7.50 -1.25
N PRO A 232 -31.95 6.49 -1.81
CA PRO A 232 -32.30 5.10 -1.61
C PRO A 232 -31.78 4.67 -0.24
N CYS A 233 -32.66 4.66 0.75
CA CYS A 233 -32.42 4.00 2.04
C CYS A 233 -32.49 2.47 1.93
N TYR A 234 -32.32 1.91 0.73
CA TYR A 234 -32.47 0.49 0.43
C TYR A 234 -31.12 -0.22 0.55
N VAL A 235 -30.98 -1.07 1.58
CA VAL A 235 -30.06 -2.21 1.48
C VAL A 235 -30.76 -3.21 0.57
N LYS A 236 -30.33 -3.30 -0.69
CA LYS A 236 -30.90 -4.24 -1.65
C LYS A 236 -30.65 -5.68 -1.13
N PRO A 237 -31.53 -6.66 -1.42
CA PRO A 237 -31.31 -8.09 -1.08
C PRO A 237 -29.98 -8.67 -1.57
N GLN A 238 -29.29 -7.97 -2.47
CA GLN A 238 -27.96 -8.25 -3.00
C GLN A 238 -26.85 -8.38 -1.94
N PHE A 239 -27.08 -7.86 -0.72
CA PHE A 239 -26.13 -7.95 0.40
C PHE A 239 -26.45 -9.11 1.37
N ASN A 240 -27.46 -9.93 1.07
CA ASN A 240 -27.72 -11.17 1.79
C ASN A 240 -26.84 -12.31 1.24
N ASP A 241 -26.71 -13.40 2.01
CA ASP A 241 -25.90 -14.57 1.65
C ASP A 241 -24.42 -14.24 1.48
N ARG A 242 -23.83 -13.54 2.45
CA ARG A 242 -22.41 -13.20 2.44
C ARG A 242 -21.55 -14.47 2.42
N VAL A 243 -20.64 -14.53 1.45
CA VAL A 243 -19.69 -15.63 1.27
C VAL A 243 -18.28 -15.05 1.15
N LEU A 244 -17.34 -15.56 1.97
CA LEU A 244 -15.92 -15.45 1.66
C LEU A 244 -15.55 -16.59 0.74
N ASN A 245 -14.94 -16.26 -0.39
CA ASN A 245 -14.42 -17.22 -1.34
C ASN A 245 -12.91 -17.10 -1.39
N PHE A 246 -12.21 -18.22 -1.33
CA PHE A 246 -10.78 -18.29 -1.46
C PHE A 246 -10.46 -19.32 -2.53
N ASP A 247 -9.69 -18.89 -3.52
CA ASP A 247 -9.29 -19.73 -4.63
C ASP A 247 -7.76 -19.85 -4.61
N SER A 248 -7.29 -21.08 -4.82
CA SER A 248 -5.90 -21.40 -5.07
C SER A 248 -5.81 -22.48 -6.13
N ALA A 249 -4.60 -22.72 -6.65
CA ALA A 249 -4.40 -23.84 -7.56
C ALA A 249 -4.61 -25.22 -6.89
N TYR A 250 -4.70 -25.31 -5.56
CA TYR A 250 -4.96 -26.57 -4.85
C TYR A 250 -6.44 -26.78 -4.53
N MET A 251 -7.13 -25.72 -4.11
CA MET A 251 -8.49 -25.83 -3.59
C MET A 251 -9.27 -24.52 -3.75
N ASN A 252 -10.58 -24.67 -3.88
CA ASN A 252 -11.55 -23.61 -3.71
C ASN A 252 -12.22 -23.78 -2.34
N PHE A 253 -12.31 -22.70 -1.59
CA PHE A 253 -12.88 -22.69 -0.25
C PHE A 253 -13.92 -21.58 -0.14
N GLN A 254 -15.14 -21.96 0.24
CA GLN A 254 -16.24 -21.04 0.47
C GLN A 254 -16.68 -21.09 1.92
N PHE A 255 -16.92 -19.93 2.51
CA PHE A 255 -17.43 -19.76 3.86
C PHE A 255 -18.70 -18.89 3.83
N ALA A 256 -19.86 -19.50 4.05
CA ALA A 256 -21.17 -18.83 4.00
C ALA A 256 -21.64 -18.40 5.39
N PHE A 257 -21.67 -17.09 5.65
CA PHE A 257 -22.01 -16.55 6.97
C PHE A 257 -23.47 -16.72 7.35
N ASP A 258 -24.36 -16.37 6.42
CA ASP A 258 -25.79 -16.24 6.70
C ASP A 258 -26.50 -17.61 6.67
N LYS A 259 -25.81 -18.65 6.19
CA LYS A 259 -26.26 -20.04 6.12
C LYS A 259 -25.68 -20.92 7.24
N GLY A 260 -25.55 -20.35 8.44
CA GLY A 260 -25.08 -21.10 9.62
C GLY A 260 -23.58 -21.31 9.68
N MET A 261 -22.79 -20.40 9.07
CA MET A 261 -21.33 -20.51 8.99
C MET A 261 -20.89 -21.85 8.36
N GLU A 262 -21.56 -22.25 7.28
CA GLU A 262 -21.24 -23.45 6.51
C GLU A 262 -20.00 -23.22 5.64
N ALA A 263 -19.15 -24.23 5.50
CA ALA A 263 -18.07 -24.22 4.53
C ALA A 263 -18.11 -25.37 3.55
N THR A 264 -17.58 -25.07 2.38
CA THR A 264 -17.32 -26.05 1.34
C THR A 264 -15.88 -25.92 0.91
N ILE A 265 -15.16 -27.04 0.90
CA ILE A 265 -13.81 -27.14 0.33
C ILE A 265 -13.90 -28.12 -0.83
N THR A 266 -13.40 -27.71 -1.99
CA THR A 266 -13.31 -28.55 -3.19
C THR A 266 -11.90 -28.45 -3.73
N LEU A 267 -11.33 -29.55 -4.22
CA LEU A 267 -10.10 -29.47 -5.01
C LEU A 267 -10.39 -28.67 -6.29
N SER A 268 -9.47 -27.82 -6.74
CA SER A 268 -9.67 -26.95 -7.91
C SER A 268 -9.88 -27.76 -9.20
N ASP A 269 -10.56 -27.22 -10.23
CA ASP A 269 -10.83 -27.96 -11.48
C ASP A 269 -9.55 -28.19 -12.33
N GLU A 270 -8.50 -27.40 -12.13
CA GLU A 270 -7.14 -27.72 -12.63
C GLU A 270 -6.55 -28.98 -11.96
N ALA A 271 -7.23 -29.54 -10.95
CA ALA A 271 -6.75 -30.63 -10.13
C ALA A 271 -7.29 -32.02 -10.45
N VAL A 272 -8.43 -32.18 -11.14
CA VAL A 272 -9.05 -33.51 -11.34
C VAL A 272 -9.92 -33.54 -12.60
N PRO A 273 -9.94 -34.65 -13.38
CA PRO A 273 -11.02 -34.90 -14.34
C PRO A 273 -12.36 -35.09 -13.61
N ALA A 274 -13.34 -34.26 -13.97
CA ALA A 274 -14.76 -34.30 -13.64
C ALA A 274 -15.23 -35.40 -12.64
N ALA A 275 -15.63 -34.95 -11.44
CA ALA A 275 -16.37 -35.65 -10.38
C ALA A 275 -15.58 -36.63 -9.48
N SER A 276 -15.21 -36.22 -8.24
CA SER A 276 -15.38 -37.04 -7.02
C SER A 276 -14.81 -36.52 -5.66
N SER A 277 -14.61 -35.22 -5.39
CA SER A 277 -14.30 -34.82 -3.98
C SER A 277 -14.66 -33.37 -3.62
N THR A 278 -15.94 -33.04 -3.64
CA THR A 278 -16.45 -31.90 -2.86
C THR A 278 -16.60 -32.34 -1.42
N THR A 279 -15.86 -31.74 -0.51
CA THR A 279 -16.02 -31.98 0.93
C THR A 279 -16.71 -30.77 1.53
N SER A 280 -18.02 -30.88 1.76
CA SER A 280 -18.74 -29.94 2.61
C SER A 280 -18.35 -30.19 4.06
N VAL A 281 -17.79 -29.17 4.70
CA VAL A 281 -17.39 -29.19 6.10
C VAL A 281 -18.30 -28.21 6.84
N SER A 282 -19.20 -28.72 7.66
CA SER A 282 -19.82 -27.87 8.68
C SER A 282 -18.82 -27.68 9.80
N PHE A 283 -18.40 -26.44 10.07
CA PHE A 283 -17.48 -26.15 11.19
C PHE A 283 -18.05 -26.50 12.56
N PHE A 284 -19.37 -26.71 12.62
CA PHE A 284 -20.10 -27.06 13.82
C PHE A 284 -21.02 -28.24 13.47
N PRO A 285 -20.57 -29.49 13.72
CA PRO A 285 -21.40 -30.67 13.49
C PRO A 285 -22.72 -30.52 14.24
N SER A 286 -23.82 -30.80 13.56
CA SER A 286 -25.14 -30.77 14.16
C SER A 286 -25.25 -31.86 15.22
N GLY A 287 -25.31 -31.48 16.50
CA GLY A 287 -26.02 -32.30 17.47
C GLY A 287 -27.46 -32.49 16.94
N GLY A 288 -27.87 -33.73 16.70
CA GLY A 288 -29.06 -34.07 15.93
C GLY A 288 -30.36 -33.43 16.44
N SER A 289 -30.71 -32.27 15.91
CA SER A 289 -32.07 -31.75 15.65
C SER A 289 -31.91 -30.42 14.91
N ALA A 290 -32.71 -30.18 13.88
CA ALA A 290 -32.55 -29.13 12.87
C ALA A 290 -32.71 -27.66 13.34
N THR A 291 -32.28 -27.30 14.56
CA THR A 291 -32.25 -25.90 15.05
C THR A 291 -30.99 -25.59 15.84
N THR A 292 -30.08 -24.83 15.22
CA THR A 292 -29.00 -23.94 15.73
C THR A 292 -27.54 -24.27 15.38
N ALA A 293 -27.21 -24.18 14.08
CA ALA A 293 -25.84 -23.91 13.60
C ALA A 293 -25.30 -22.60 14.19
N CYS A 294 -23.97 -22.45 14.28
CA CYS A 294 -23.39 -21.20 14.76
C CYS A 294 -23.78 -20.03 13.88
N LYS A 295 -24.05 -18.89 14.51
CA LYS A 295 -24.41 -17.66 13.82
C LYS A 295 -23.55 -16.53 14.33
N PRO A 296 -23.13 -15.61 13.44
CA PRO A 296 -22.62 -14.33 13.91
C PRO A 296 -23.67 -13.65 14.81
N PRO A 297 -23.26 -12.81 15.77
CA PRO A 297 -24.18 -12.17 16.71
C PRO A 297 -25.28 -11.38 15.99
N THR A 298 -26.52 -11.44 16.52
CA THR A 298 -27.65 -10.68 15.99
C THR A 298 -27.42 -9.18 16.18
N VAL A 299 -27.67 -8.42 15.12
CA VAL A 299 -27.23 -7.05 14.80
C VAL A 299 -27.90 -5.96 15.66
N GLY A 300 -28.03 -6.16 16.98
CA GLY A 300 -28.71 -5.23 17.88
C GLY A 300 -27.89 -3.99 18.25
N SER A 301 -26.55 -4.07 18.24
CA SER A 301 -25.67 -2.96 18.58
C SER A 301 -24.63 -2.72 17.48
N TRP A 302 -24.86 -1.67 16.71
CA TRP A 302 -24.09 -1.27 15.52
C TRP A 302 -22.63 -0.85 15.79
N SER A 303 -22.13 -1.06 17.01
CA SER A 303 -20.82 -0.62 17.50
C SER A 303 -19.73 -1.70 17.47
N ASN A 304 -20.10 -2.97 17.29
CA ASN A 304 -19.18 -4.11 17.35
C ASN A 304 -19.22 -4.89 16.03
N TYR A 305 -18.15 -4.78 15.25
CA TYR A 305 -17.97 -5.47 13.97
C TYR A 305 -17.51 -6.93 14.24
N PRO A 306 -18.34 -7.95 14.00
CA PRO A 306 -18.08 -9.30 14.51
C PRO A 306 -17.14 -10.13 13.62
N ILE A 307 -16.96 -9.78 12.35
CA ILE A 307 -16.09 -10.51 11.40
C ILE A 307 -14.91 -9.61 11.06
N ARG A 308 -13.71 -9.88 11.56
CA ARG A 308 -12.56 -8.98 11.44
C ARG A 308 -11.49 -9.59 10.53
N LEU A 309 -11.05 -8.82 9.54
CA LEU A 309 -9.90 -9.20 8.71
C LEU A 309 -8.61 -8.76 9.41
N VAL A 310 -7.75 -9.72 9.75
CA VAL A 310 -6.47 -9.48 10.41
C VAL A 310 -5.37 -9.21 9.38
N ARG A 311 -5.27 -10.09 8.37
CA ARG A 311 -4.26 -10.08 7.29
C ARG A 311 -4.87 -10.68 6.01
N SER A 312 -4.54 -10.18 4.83
CA SER A 312 -5.05 -10.69 3.54
C SER A 312 -4.01 -10.47 2.45
N GLY A 313 -3.52 -11.50 1.79
CA GLY A 313 -2.59 -11.34 0.68
C GLY A 313 -2.12 -12.67 0.09
N ARG A 314 -1.01 -12.61 -0.66
CA ARG A 314 -0.48 -13.70 -1.50
C ARG A 314 -0.40 -15.07 -0.82
N TYR A 315 0.02 -15.15 0.44
CA TYR A 315 0.30 -16.40 1.15
C TYR A 315 -0.68 -16.73 2.27
N LEU A 316 -1.34 -15.72 2.84
CA LEU A 316 -2.17 -15.88 4.02
C LEU A 316 -3.34 -14.90 4.02
N HIS A 317 -4.54 -15.46 4.16
CA HIS A 317 -5.72 -14.76 4.63
C HIS A 317 -6.02 -15.19 6.05
N HIS A 318 -6.21 -14.23 6.94
CA HIS A 318 -6.40 -14.46 8.36
C HIS A 318 -7.56 -13.62 8.86
N TRP A 319 -8.62 -14.32 9.27
CA TRP A 319 -9.88 -13.77 9.75
C TRP A 319 -10.11 -14.14 11.20
N TYR A 320 -10.78 -13.25 11.91
CA TYR A 320 -11.10 -13.42 13.32
C TYR A 320 -12.52 -12.96 13.60
N PHE A 321 -13.29 -13.80 14.28
CA PHE A 321 -14.71 -13.63 14.52
C PHE A 321 -14.97 -13.52 16.02
N GLU A 322 -15.71 -12.48 16.42
CA GLU A 322 -16.07 -12.22 17.81
C GLU A 322 -17.53 -12.57 18.09
N GLU A 323 -17.78 -13.00 19.34
CA GLU A 323 -19.13 -13.21 19.89
C GLU A 323 -20.00 -14.15 19.03
N VAL A 324 -19.39 -15.20 18.47
CA VAL A 324 -20.09 -16.20 17.67
C VAL A 324 -21.03 -17.00 18.59
N ASN A 325 -22.32 -17.03 18.22
CA ASN A 325 -23.35 -17.76 18.94
C ASN A 325 -23.41 -19.19 18.45
N CYS A 326 -23.00 -20.15 19.26
CA CYS A 326 -22.97 -21.57 18.92
C CYS A 326 -23.89 -22.38 19.82
N ASN A 327 -24.73 -23.26 19.25
CA ASN A 327 -25.60 -24.20 19.97
C ASN A 327 -26.45 -23.55 21.09
N GLY A 328 -26.97 -22.33 20.85
CA GLY A 328 -27.81 -21.60 21.81
C GLY A 328 -27.06 -20.85 22.92
N ALA A 329 -25.73 -20.98 23.04
CA ALA A 329 -24.91 -20.15 23.91
C ALA A 329 -24.69 -18.78 23.26
N GLN A 330 -25.18 -17.71 23.90
CA GLN A 330 -25.01 -16.35 23.38
C GLN A 330 -23.63 -15.78 23.72
N GLY A 331 -22.89 -15.37 22.70
CA GLY A 331 -21.73 -14.48 22.80
C GLY A 331 -20.56 -15.06 23.58
N ASP A 332 -20.31 -16.37 23.51
CA ASP A 332 -19.28 -17.04 24.34
C ASP A 332 -18.12 -17.65 23.55
N THR A 333 -18.10 -17.54 22.20
CA THR A 333 -17.06 -18.13 21.36
C THR A 333 -16.44 -17.12 20.40
N ARG A 334 -15.11 -17.19 20.24
CA ARG A 334 -14.35 -16.58 19.15
C ARG A 334 -13.92 -17.65 18.18
N VAL A 335 -13.90 -17.30 16.91
CA VAL A 335 -13.39 -18.18 15.85
C VAL A 335 -12.26 -17.45 15.14
N GLU A 336 -11.19 -18.17 14.80
CA GLU A 336 -10.12 -17.68 13.94
C GLU A 336 -10.00 -18.62 12.74
N MET A 337 -9.78 -18.05 11.57
CA MET A 337 -9.62 -18.79 10.33
C MET A 337 -8.38 -18.30 9.60
N LYS A 338 -7.46 -19.22 9.29
CA LYS A 338 -6.27 -18.96 8.49
C LYS A 338 -6.34 -19.78 7.22
N VAL A 339 -6.35 -19.11 6.08
CA VAL A 339 -6.37 -19.74 4.77
C VAL A 339 -5.02 -19.49 4.10
N THR A 340 -4.37 -20.57 3.72
CA THR A 340 -3.13 -20.61 2.95
C THR A 340 -3.40 -21.40 1.67
N PRO A 341 -2.51 -21.37 0.65
CA PRO A 341 -2.82 -21.96 -0.65
C PRO A 341 -3.26 -23.43 -0.60
N ASP A 342 -2.68 -24.21 0.30
CA ASP A 342 -2.89 -25.66 0.43
C ASP A 342 -3.58 -26.07 1.74
N CYS A 343 -3.96 -25.14 2.61
CA CYS A 343 -4.59 -25.45 3.91
C CYS A 343 -5.56 -24.37 4.40
N VAL A 344 -6.66 -24.81 5.00
CA VAL A 344 -7.54 -24.01 5.86
C VAL A 344 -7.34 -24.47 7.31
N GLU A 345 -6.98 -23.55 8.21
CA GLU A 345 -6.89 -23.79 9.64
C GLU A 345 -7.97 -23.01 10.37
N LEU A 346 -8.61 -23.66 11.34
CA LEU A 346 -9.69 -23.08 12.10
C LEU A 346 -9.45 -23.31 13.58
N TYR A 347 -9.71 -22.27 14.35
CA TYR A 347 -9.54 -22.26 15.78
C TYR A 347 -10.79 -21.72 16.45
N SER A 348 -11.20 -22.35 17.54
CA SER A 348 -12.31 -21.92 18.38
C SER A 348 -11.83 -21.71 19.81
N VAL A 349 -12.18 -20.57 20.39
CA VAL A 349 -11.74 -20.16 21.73
C VAL A 349 -12.91 -19.60 22.55
N SER A 350 -13.04 -20.04 23.80
CA SER A 350 -14.03 -19.48 24.73
C SER A 350 -13.73 -18.01 25.04
N ASN A 351 -14.77 -17.16 25.06
CA ASN A 351 -14.66 -15.74 25.40
C ASN A 351 -14.24 -15.49 26.85
N GLN A 352 -14.50 -16.44 27.75
CA GLN A 352 -14.11 -16.36 29.15
C GLN A 352 -12.68 -16.88 29.42
N GLY A 353 -12.01 -17.43 28.39
CA GLY A 353 -10.66 -17.97 28.46
C GLY A 353 -10.58 -19.25 29.32
N ALA A 354 -9.79 -20.23 28.88
CA ALA A 354 -9.51 -21.47 29.61
C ALA A 354 -10.71 -22.35 30.06
N GLN A 355 -11.98 -21.97 29.80
CA GLN A 355 -13.17 -22.74 30.16
C GLN A 355 -13.52 -23.78 29.11
N THR A 356 -13.89 -24.99 29.53
CA THR A 356 -14.29 -26.08 28.62
C THR A 356 -15.43 -25.65 27.68
N MET A 357 -15.26 -25.85 26.36
CA MET A 357 -16.32 -25.63 25.37
C MET A 357 -17.40 -26.72 25.52
N SER A 358 -18.35 -26.48 26.41
CA SER A 358 -19.41 -27.42 26.79
C SER A 358 -20.38 -27.73 25.64
N TRP A 359 -20.43 -26.88 24.62
CA TRP A 359 -21.25 -27.05 23.43
C TRP A 359 -20.66 -28.00 22.38
N LEU A 360 -19.38 -28.39 22.50
CA LEU A 360 -18.79 -29.43 21.65
C LEU A 360 -19.23 -30.81 22.14
N ASP A 361 -19.97 -31.54 21.32
CA ASP A 361 -20.30 -32.94 21.58
C ASP A 361 -19.05 -33.85 21.49
N SER A 362 -19.17 -35.10 21.92
CA SER A 362 -18.06 -36.06 21.91
C SER A 362 -17.50 -36.30 20.51
N SER A 363 -18.36 -36.35 19.49
CA SER A 363 -17.94 -36.56 18.09
C SER A 363 -17.13 -35.38 17.55
N THR A 364 -17.47 -34.16 17.97
CA THR A 364 -16.78 -32.93 17.58
C THR A 364 -15.48 -32.75 18.36
N LYS A 365 -15.43 -33.18 19.63
CA LYS A 365 -14.21 -33.18 20.45
C LYS A 365 -13.12 -34.09 19.88
N ASP A 366 -13.50 -35.27 19.40
CA ASP A 366 -12.58 -36.21 18.76
C ASP A 366 -12.04 -35.64 17.44
N ASN A 367 -12.86 -34.87 16.70
CA ASN A 367 -12.50 -34.27 15.41
C ASN A 367 -11.68 -32.96 15.51
N LEU A 368 -11.92 -32.14 16.54
CA LEU A 368 -11.24 -30.84 16.77
C LEU A 368 -10.15 -30.90 17.84
N HIS A 369 -9.90 -32.07 18.45
CA HIS A 369 -9.01 -32.26 19.61
C HIS A 369 -9.22 -31.19 20.70
N GLY A 370 -10.46 -31.07 21.17
CA GLY A 370 -10.83 -30.07 22.15
C GLY A 370 -10.11 -30.26 23.48
N SER A 371 -9.44 -29.21 23.96
CA SER A 371 -8.86 -29.22 25.32
C SER A 371 -9.94 -29.03 26.38
N SER A 372 -9.67 -29.53 27.60
CA SER A 372 -10.42 -29.12 28.78
C SER A 372 -10.29 -27.61 29.09
N LYS A 373 -9.37 -26.91 28.40
CA LYS A 373 -8.96 -25.53 28.60
C LYS A 373 -9.49 -24.54 27.54
N GLY A 374 -10.65 -24.82 26.94
CA GLY A 374 -11.38 -23.81 26.15
C GLY A 374 -10.79 -23.42 24.80
N PHE A 375 -9.94 -24.28 24.24
CA PHE A 375 -9.36 -24.16 22.90
C PHE A 375 -9.53 -25.47 22.13
N ALA A 376 -9.84 -25.36 20.83
CA ALA A 376 -9.93 -26.45 19.88
C ALA A 376 -9.52 -25.94 18.50
N GLY A 377 -8.93 -26.81 17.68
CA GLY A 377 -8.50 -26.44 16.34
C GLY A 377 -8.40 -27.62 15.40
N VAL A 378 -8.61 -27.34 14.12
CA VAL A 378 -8.54 -28.33 13.04
C VAL A 378 -7.97 -27.66 11.80
N SER A 379 -7.24 -28.44 11.01
CA SER A 379 -6.85 -28.04 9.67
C SER A 379 -7.39 -29.01 8.63
N TYR A 380 -7.72 -28.44 7.47
CA TYR A 380 -8.04 -29.16 6.25
C TYR A 380 -6.97 -28.79 5.23
N CYS A 381 -6.08 -29.74 4.94
CA CYS A 381 -4.95 -29.52 4.06
C CYS A 381 -5.00 -30.45 2.85
N VAL A 382 -4.63 -29.93 1.69
CA VAL A 382 -4.44 -30.75 0.49
C VAL A 382 -3.16 -31.55 0.65
N ARG A 383 -3.26 -32.87 0.48
CA ARG A 383 -2.12 -33.81 0.51
C ARG A 383 -2.06 -34.55 -0.81
N CYS A 384 -0.91 -34.53 -1.46
CA CYS A 384 -0.68 -35.19 -2.74
C CYS A 384 0.27 -36.39 -2.62
N ASN A 385 -0.06 -37.51 -3.27
CA ASN A 385 0.79 -38.71 -3.27
C ASN A 385 2.18 -38.47 -3.91
N SER A 386 2.27 -37.58 -4.90
CA SER A 386 3.53 -37.18 -5.55
C SER A 386 4.49 -36.49 -4.58
N GLU A 387 3.96 -35.73 -3.60
CA GLU A 387 4.73 -35.05 -2.55
C GLU A 387 5.23 -36.03 -1.47
N LEU A 388 4.53 -37.14 -1.26
CA LEU A 388 4.86 -38.19 -0.29
C LEU A 388 5.92 -39.17 -0.83
N ASN A 389 5.88 -39.48 -2.12
CA ASN A 389 6.77 -40.47 -2.74
C ASN A 389 8.15 -39.93 -3.12
N GLY A 390 8.40 -38.65 -2.87
CA GLY A 390 9.71 -38.06 -3.09
C GLY A 390 10.16 -38.04 -4.54
N SER A 391 9.21 -38.01 -5.48
CA SER A 391 9.53 -37.79 -6.88
C SER A 391 10.22 -36.44 -6.98
N SER A 392 11.52 -36.46 -7.26
CA SER A 392 12.37 -35.31 -7.59
C SER A 392 11.91 -34.53 -8.84
N SER A 393 10.77 -34.90 -9.43
CA SER A 393 10.27 -34.22 -10.61
C SER A 393 9.69 -32.88 -10.17
N ASN A 394 10.14 -31.81 -10.81
CA ASN A 394 9.56 -30.46 -10.79
C ASN A 394 8.09 -30.44 -11.29
N ASN A 395 7.40 -31.58 -11.32
CA ASN A 395 6.11 -31.81 -11.92
C ASN A 395 5.02 -31.73 -10.85
N ASP A 396 4.96 -30.58 -10.19
CA ASP A 396 3.74 -30.11 -9.52
C ASP A 396 2.66 -29.75 -10.54
N GLN A 397 2.53 -30.47 -11.66
CA GLN A 397 1.51 -30.18 -12.68
C GLN A 397 0.29 -31.09 -12.51
N GLU A 398 0.45 -32.29 -11.96
CA GLU A 398 -0.66 -33.24 -11.77
C GLU A 398 -1.08 -33.27 -10.30
N LEU A 399 -2.33 -32.87 -10.02
CA LEU A 399 -2.99 -33.07 -8.72
C LEU A 399 -3.73 -34.42 -8.67
N SER A 400 -3.48 -35.30 -9.64
CA SER A 400 -3.99 -36.67 -9.63
C SER A 400 -3.49 -37.41 -8.39
N GLY A 401 -4.40 -37.91 -7.56
CA GLY A 401 -4.06 -38.57 -6.30
C GLY A 401 -3.79 -37.61 -5.14
N CYS A 402 -4.25 -36.37 -5.22
CA CYS A 402 -4.39 -35.49 -4.06
C CYS A 402 -5.74 -35.70 -3.36
N GLU A 403 -5.77 -35.48 -2.05
CA GLU A 403 -6.97 -35.53 -1.22
C GLU A 403 -6.96 -34.42 -0.16
N ILE A 404 -8.12 -34.06 0.36
CA ILE A 404 -8.23 -33.15 1.50
C ILE A 404 -8.14 -33.99 2.78
N VAL A 405 -7.12 -33.72 3.60
CA VAL A 405 -6.88 -34.42 4.87
C VAL A 405 -7.26 -33.50 6.02
N GLN A 406 -8.17 -33.99 6.86
CA GLN A 406 -8.47 -33.37 8.14
C GLN A 406 -7.39 -33.77 9.15
N THR A 407 -6.70 -32.78 9.71
CA THR A 407 -5.69 -32.98 10.77
C THR A 407 -6.09 -32.18 11.99
N PRO A 408 -6.32 -32.82 13.14
CA PRO A 408 -6.57 -32.08 14.38
C PRO A 408 -5.33 -31.28 14.80
N ILE A 409 -5.55 -30.03 15.22
CA ILE A 409 -4.47 -29.19 15.73
C ILE A 409 -4.36 -29.41 17.23
N GLN A 410 -3.16 -29.76 17.67
CA GLN A 410 -2.96 -30.20 19.05
C GLN A 410 -3.18 -29.04 20.02
N PRO A 411 -3.91 -29.29 21.12
CA PRO A 411 -4.35 -28.23 22.01
C PRO A 411 -3.17 -27.54 22.70
N ASP A 412 -2.05 -28.25 22.89
CA ASP A 412 -0.86 -27.84 23.64
C ASP A 412 -0.13 -26.61 23.08
N CYS A 413 -0.63 -26.03 21.99
CA CYS A 413 -0.27 -24.71 21.50
C CYS A 413 -1.47 -23.89 21.08
N CYS A 414 -1.92 -23.03 21.98
CA CYS A 414 -2.81 -21.95 21.60
C CYS A 414 -2.01 -20.90 20.79
N PRO A 415 -2.25 -20.73 19.47
CA PRO A 415 -1.51 -19.79 18.62
C PRO A 415 -1.82 -18.32 18.95
N LEU A 416 -2.81 -18.08 19.83
CA LEU A 416 -3.30 -16.76 20.23
C LEU A 416 -2.49 -16.11 21.37
N ALA A 417 -1.19 -16.35 21.42
CA ALA A 417 -0.29 -15.76 22.42
C ALA A 417 -0.10 -14.23 22.26
N SER A 418 -0.80 -13.57 21.32
CA SER A 418 -0.86 -12.11 21.31
C SER A 418 -1.61 -11.65 22.56
N THR A 419 -0.87 -11.03 23.48
CA THR A 419 -1.44 -10.37 24.63
C THR A 419 -2.37 -9.27 24.16
N ASN A 420 -3.56 -9.17 24.74
CA ASN A 420 -4.28 -7.90 24.68
C ASN A 420 -3.44 -6.81 25.38
N GLY A 421 -3.85 -5.54 25.28
CA GLY A 421 -3.15 -4.41 25.93
C GLY A 421 -2.95 -4.56 27.46
N SER A 422 -3.55 -5.57 28.10
CA SER A 422 -3.41 -5.90 29.52
C SER A 422 -2.40 -7.01 29.84
N GLY A 423 -1.81 -7.67 28.84
CA GLY A 423 -0.82 -8.75 29.05
C GLY A 423 -1.41 -10.15 29.23
N SER A 424 -2.74 -10.34 29.17
CA SER A 424 -3.37 -11.66 29.20
C SER A 424 -3.44 -12.27 27.80
N THR A 425 -3.12 -13.56 27.70
CA THR A 425 -3.37 -14.35 26.48
C THR A 425 -4.80 -14.89 26.52
N LEU A 426 -5.45 -15.06 25.37
CA LEU A 426 -6.80 -15.64 25.31
C LEU A 426 -6.86 -17.10 25.79
N CYS A 427 -5.69 -17.71 25.91
CA CYS A 427 -5.50 -19.08 26.32
C CYS A 427 -5.49 -19.21 27.87
N GLY A 428 -5.29 -18.11 28.60
CA GLY A 428 -5.14 -18.08 30.06
C GLY A 428 -3.67 -18.00 30.52
N SER A 429 -3.45 -17.81 31.83
CA SER A 429 -2.12 -17.57 32.42
C SER A 429 -1.18 -18.78 32.45
N GLU A 430 -1.69 -19.99 32.21
CA GLU A 430 -0.89 -21.22 32.22
C GLU A 430 -0.13 -21.51 30.91
N TRP A 431 -0.35 -20.70 29.87
CA TRP A 431 0.29 -20.86 28.56
C TRP A 431 1.62 -20.11 28.51
N SER A 432 2.70 -20.80 28.14
CA SER A 432 4.03 -20.18 28.00
C SER A 432 4.70 -20.58 26.70
N GLN A 433 5.65 -19.77 26.22
CA GLN A 433 6.46 -20.13 25.05
C GLN A 433 7.22 -21.46 25.23
N THR A 434 7.55 -21.83 26.47
CA THR A 434 8.21 -23.08 26.84
C THR A 434 7.34 -24.34 26.67
N THR A 435 6.02 -24.19 26.77
CA THR A 435 5.06 -25.25 26.38
C THR A 435 4.86 -25.28 24.86
N CYS A 436 5.11 -24.16 24.17
CA CYS A 436 4.89 -23.97 22.74
C CYS A 436 6.16 -23.97 21.83
N SER A 437 7.27 -24.57 22.27
CA SER A 437 8.52 -24.60 21.46
C SER A 437 8.37 -25.46 20.20
N ALA A 438 8.88 -25.04 19.04
CA ALA A 438 8.77 -25.81 17.79
C ALA A 438 9.28 -27.28 17.86
N SER A 439 10.17 -27.61 18.80
CA SER A 439 10.62 -28.98 19.06
C SER A 439 9.59 -29.87 19.79
N LYS A 440 8.61 -29.28 20.46
CA LYS A 440 7.50 -29.95 21.18
C LYS A 440 6.17 -29.85 20.44
N VAL A 441 6.03 -28.83 19.61
CA VAL A 441 4.79 -28.44 18.93
C VAL A 441 4.86 -29.00 17.54
N LEU A 442 4.15 -30.10 17.40
CA LEU A 442 4.08 -30.99 16.25
C LEU A 442 4.50 -30.39 14.92
N THR A 443 5.44 -31.09 14.29
CA THR A 443 5.49 -31.16 12.85
C THR A 443 4.17 -31.74 12.34
N THR A 444 3.43 -30.96 11.58
CA THR A 444 2.39 -31.52 10.69
C THR A 444 3.07 -32.51 9.74
N GLU A 445 2.37 -33.52 9.19
CA GLU A 445 3.00 -34.47 8.25
C GLU A 445 3.73 -33.74 7.08
N MET A 446 3.27 -32.52 6.73
CA MET A 446 3.90 -31.67 5.72
C MET A 446 5.25 -31.03 6.16
N SER A 447 5.39 -30.65 7.43
CA SER A 447 6.61 -30.03 7.99
C SER A 447 7.54 -31.02 8.71
N LYS A 448 7.14 -32.29 8.77
CA LYS A 448 7.91 -33.38 9.37
C LYS A 448 9.29 -33.49 8.75
N GLY A 449 10.31 -33.50 9.61
CA GLY A 449 11.71 -33.54 9.21
C GLY A 449 12.34 -32.16 8.95
N VAL A 450 11.59 -31.06 8.99
CA VAL A 450 12.14 -29.70 8.86
C VAL A 450 12.43 -29.11 10.24
N THR A 451 13.63 -28.55 10.42
CA THR A 451 14.01 -27.81 11.64
C THR A 451 14.54 -26.42 11.30
N ILE A 452 14.23 -25.44 12.14
CA ILE A 452 14.72 -24.05 12.00
C ILE A 452 15.75 -23.79 13.08
N THR A 453 16.94 -23.38 12.68
CA THR A 453 17.99 -22.89 13.59
C THR A 453 17.98 -21.37 13.56
N SER A 454 17.73 -20.75 14.71
CA SER A 454 17.63 -19.30 14.88
C SER A 454 18.17 -18.90 16.26
N LYS A 455 18.80 -17.73 16.36
CA LYS A 455 19.17 -17.14 17.68
C LYS A 455 17.96 -16.72 18.52
N HIS A 456 16.80 -16.62 17.88
CA HIS A 456 15.54 -16.19 18.49
C HIS A 456 14.56 -17.37 18.58
N PRO A 457 13.63 -17.35 19.56
CA PRO A 457 12.65 -18.41 19.75
C PRO A 457 11.90 -18.72 18.45
N VAL A 458 11.76 -20.02 18.18
CA VAL A 458 10.92 -20.56 17.10
C VAL A 458 9.74 -21.29 17.74
N VAL A 459 8.53 -20.88 17.40
CA VAL A 459 7.28 -21.47 17.91
C VAL A 459 6.43 -21.99 16.76
N GLY A 460 5.66 -23.05 17.02
CA GLY A 460 4.65 -23.51 16.07
C GLY A 460 3.44 -22.57 16.08
N SER A 461 2.92 -22.22 14.90
CA SER A 461 1.73 -21.39 14.70
C SER A 461 0.85 -22.05 13.64
N GLY A 462 0.16 -23.12 14.04
CA GLY A 462 -0.53 -24.01 13.10
C GLY A 462 0.46 -24.77 12.21
N HIS A 463 0.27 -24.72 10.89
CA HIS A 463 1.18 -25.27 9.89
C HIS A 463 2.34 -24.34 9.54
N ALA A 464 2.50 -23.20 10.23
CA ALA A 464 3.61 -22.27 10.05
C ALA A 464 4.61 -22.31 11.22
N LEU A 465 5.87 -22.01 10.91
CA LEU A 465 6.95 -21.84 11.90
C LEU A 465 7.20 -20.35 12.09
N GLU A 466 6.96 -19.85 13.31
CA GLU A 466 7.11 -18.43 13.65
C GLU A 466 8.43 -18.18 14.38
N ILE A 467 9.24 -17.26 13.85
CA ILE A 467 10.44 -16.73 14.48
C ILE A 467 10.08 -15.41 15.15
N ARG A 468 10.18 -15.36 16.48
CA ARG A 468 9.88 -14.15 17.28
C ARG A 468 11.11 -13.30 17.49
N ILE A 469 11.21 -12.22 16.74
CA ILE A 469 12.33 -11.29 16.77
C ILE A 469 12.02 -10.16 17.77
N PRO A 470 12.86 -9.91 18.78
CA PRO A 470 12.65 -8.79 19.69
C PRO A 470 12.85 -7.45 18.96
N ARG A 471 12.21 -6.37 19.44
CA ARG A 471 12.34 -4.99 18.92
C ARG A 471 13.79 -4.56 18.55
N GLY A 472 14.78 -5.03 19.30
CA GLY A 472 16.18 -4.62 19.19
C GLY A 472 16.45 -3.21 19.75
N SER A 473 17.72 -2.85 20.00
CA SER A 473 18.15 -1.51 20.45
C SER A 473 18.27 -0.51 19.29
N GLY A 474 18.12 0.79 19.50
CA GLY A 474 18.26 1.82 18.46
C GLY A 474 16.93 2.42 17.97
N ASN A 475 16.99 3.26 16.92
CA ASN A 475 15.86 3.99 16.36
C ASN A 475 15.57 3.54 14.91
N GLN A 476 14.71 4.28 14.20
CA GLN A 476 14.30 3.99 12.83
C GLN A 476 15.42 3.99 11.78
N LEU A 477 16.60 4.53 12.11
CA LEU A 477 17.78 4.53 11.24
C LEU A 477 18.55 3.21 11.28
N SER A 478 18.29 2.38 12.29
CA SER A 478 18.90 1.07 12.43
C SER A 478 17.97 0.02 11.83
N ASN A 479 18.47 -0.74 10.85
CA ASN A 479 17.76 -1.91 10.32
C ASN A 479 17.91 -3.11 11.26
N ILE A 480 17.10 -4.15 11.04
CA ILE A 480 17.27 -5.47 11.68
C ILE A 480 17.89 -6.42 10.66
N PHE A 481 18.88 -7.18 11.09
CA PHE A 481 19.50 -8.27 10.34
C PHE A 481 19.42 -9.53 11.18
N HIS A 482 18.74 -10.56 10.66
CA HIS A 482 18.51 -11.82 11.37
C HIS A 482 18.83 -13.02 10.49
N LYS A 483 19.99 -13.63 10.75
CA LYS A 483 20.39 -14.88 10.11
C LYS A 483 19.68 -16.08 10.75
N PHE A 484 19.19 -16.98 9.91
CA PHE A 484 18.60 -18.25 10.32
C PHE A 484 18.90 -19.32 9.28
N SER A 485 18.76 -20.59 9.67
CA SER A 485 18.88 -21.71 8.73
C SER A 485 17.67 -22.61 8.81
N ILE A 486 17.28 -23.14 7.66
CA ILE A 486 16.27 -24.18 7.52
C ILE A 486 17.01 -25.46 7.18
N ASN A 487 16.78 -26.51 7.96
CA ASN A 487 17.36 -27.82 7.73
C ASN A 487 16.24 -28.80 7.42
N ASN A 488 16.22 -29.30 6.20
CA ASN A 488 15.31 -30.32 5.74
C ASN A 488 16.01 -31.69 5.84
N ASN A 489 15.59 -32.52 6.79
CA ASN A 489 16.17 -33.85 7.02
C ASN A 489 15.57 -34.93 6.11
N SER A 490 14.61 -34.61 5.23
CA SER A 490 14.15 -35.57 4.22
C SER A 490 15.07 -35.57 3.00
N ASN A 491 14.97 -36.63 2.20
CA ASN A 491 15.63 -36.75 0.90
C ASN A 491 14.83 -36.06 -0.23
N THR A 492 13.81 -35.26 0.12
CA THR A 492 12.85 -34.66 -0.82
C THR A 492 12.68 -33.17 -0.52
N TRP A 493 12.18 -32.40 -1.49
CA TRP A 493 11.80 -31.01 -1.23
C TRP A 493 10.64 -30.92 -0.23
N LYS A 494 10.64 -29.88 0.60
CA LYS A 494 9.56 -29.61 1.56
C LYS A 494 9.06 -28.18 1.45
N LYS A 495 7.74 -28.01 1.48
CA LYS A 495 7.09 -26.70 1.63
C LYS A 495 7.14 -26.28 3.09
N VAL A 496 7.55 -25.04 3.33
CA VAL A 496 7.70 -24.46 4.67
C VAL A 496 7.07 -23.08 4.67
N LYS A 497 6.15 -22.87 5.61
CA LYS A 497 5.51 -21.58 5.87
C LYS A 497 6.27 -20.91 7.03
N LEU A 498 6.86 -19.76 6.76
CA LEU A 498 7.65 -18.99 7.73
C LEU A 498 6.90 -17.72 8.11
N ASN A 499 6.81 -17.47 9.41
CA ASN A 499 6.33 -16.21 9.97
C ASN A 499 7.48 -15.53 10.72
N PHE A 500 7.68 -14.24 10.50
CA PHE A 500 8.62 -13.41 11.26
C PHE A 500 7.80 -12.39 12.03
N HIS A 501 7.82 -12.46 13.35
CA HIS A 501 7.02 -11.58 14.19
C HIS A 501 7.90 -10.66 15.03
N ILE A 502 7.58 -9.37 15.03
CA ILE A 502 8.20 -8.36 15.89
C ILE A 502 7.12 -7.71 16.73
N ASP A 503 7.17 -7.97 18.03
CA ASP A 503 6.43 -7.21 19.02
C ASP A 503 7.10 -5.85 19.23
N ASN A 504 6.28 -4.80 19.23
CA ASN A 504 6.68 -3.44 19.45
C ASN A 504 7.86 -2.95 18.57
N PRO A 505 7.81 -3.05 17.22
CA PRO A 505 8.92 -2.68 16.33
C PRO A 505 9.45 -1.24 16.54
N ARG A 506 10.63 -0.91 16.00
CA ARG A 506 11.21 0.43 16.19
C ARG A 506 10.31 1.55 15.61
N ARG A 507 9.76 1.29 14.42
CA ARG A 507 8.70 2.03 13.70
C ARG A 507 7.98 1.05 12.78
N HIS A 508 6.80 1.36 12.26
CA HIS A 508 6.00 0.41 11.47
C HIS A 508 5.68 0.88 10.04
N THR A 509 5.53 2.18 9.79
CA THR A 509 4.96 2.68 8.51
C THR A 509 5.85 2.34 7.32
N GLY A 510 7.17 2.51 7.43
CA GLY A 510 8.12 2.15 6.35
C GLY A 510 8.85 0.81 6.50
N ALA A 511 8.33 -0.14 7.29
CA ALA A 511 9.08 -1.37 7.60
C ALA A 511 9.03 -2.41 6.48
N ALA A 512 10.15 -2.60 5.76
CA ALA A 512 10.30 -3.50 4.61
C ALA A 512 10.99 -4.80 5.00
N GLY A 513 10.36 -5.95 4.76
CA GLY A 513 10.94 -7.27 4.95
C GLY A 513 11.57 -7.80 3.67
N ILE A 514 12.86 -8.13 3.70
CA ILE A 514 13.60 -8.69 2.56
C ILE A 514 14.32 -9.96 3.01
N LEU A 515 14.17 -11.04 2.26
CA LEU A 515 15.01 -12.22 2.41
C LEU A 515 16.21 -12.11 1.47
N ARG A 516 17.41 -12.30 2.01
CA ARG A 516 18.66 -12.25 1.26
C ARG A 516 19.57 -13.41 1.59
N ASP A 517 20.48 -13.65 0.67
CA ASP A 517 21.62 -14.53 0.86
C ASP A 517 22.55 -13.92 1.93
N PRO A 518 22.86 -14.64 3.03
CA PRO A 518 23.65 -14.11 4.13
C PRO A 518 25.13 -13.88 3.79
N ASP A 519 25.63 -14.47 2.70
CA ASP A 519 27.04 -14.42 2.29
C ASP A 519 27.25 -13.35 1.22
N THR A 520 26.42 -13.33 0.18
CA THR A 520 26.50 -12.31 -0.90
C THR A 520 25.76 -11.01 -0.55
N GLN A 521 24.85 -11.04 0.42
CA GLN A 521 23.93 -9.95 0.77
C GLN A 521 22.91 -9.59 -0.32
N GLU A 522 22.78 -10.41 -1.35
CA GLU A 522 21.86 -10.18 -2.46
C GLU A 522 20.43 -10.66 -2.13
N PRO A 523 19.39 -9.92 -2.54
CA PRO A 523 18.01 -10.34 -2.34
C PRO A 523 17.73 -11.66 -3.06
N THR A 524 16.91 -12.53 -2.47
CA THR A 524 16.58 -13.85 -3.03
C THR A 524 15.45 -13.82 -4.05
N GLY A 525 14.68 -12.74 -4.12
CA GLY A 525 13.43 -12.69 -4.88
C GLY A 525 12.23 -13.37 -4.21
N ILE A 526 12.43 -13.98 -3.03
CA ILE A 526 11.33 -14.58 -2.26
C ILE A 526 10.49 -13.47 -1.67
N HIS A 527 9.22 -13.43 -2.07
CA HIS A 527 8.26 -12.44 -1.58
C HIS A 527 8.04 -12.59 -0.06
N VAL A 528 7.98 -11.46 0.63
CA VAL A 528 7.59 -11.38 2.04
C VAL A 528 6.28 -10.59 2.11
N GLN A 529 5.18 -11.27 2.39
CA GLN A 529 3.89 -10.61 2.63
C GLN A 529 3.94 -9.94 4.00
N MET A 530 3.74 -8.62 4.04
CA MET A 530 3.90 -7.85 5.28
C MET A 530 2.54 -7.38 5.81
N SER A 531 2.37 -7.50 7.12
CA SER A 531 1.22 -6.95 7.84
C SER A 531 1.66 -6.33 9.17
N LYS A 532 0.97 -5.29 9.60
CA LYS A 532 1.30 -4.52 10.80
C LYS A 532 0.07 -3.93 11.48
N ASN A 533 0.27 -3.52 12.73
CA ASN A 533 -0.71 -2.76 13.51
C ASN A 533 0.00 -1.86 14.53
N TRP A 534 -0.69 -0.80 14.94
CA TRP A 534 -0.27 0.10 16.02
C TRP A 534 -1.42 0.62 16.88
N HIS A 535 -2.64 0.11 16.70
CA HIS A 535 -3.84 0.66 17.30
C HIS A 535 -4.20 -0.08 18.61
N PRO A 536 -4.25 0.62 19.78
CA PRO A 536 -4.58 0.00 21.06
C PRO A 536 -5.88 0.55 21.69
N THR A 537 -6.72 1.25 20.95
CA THR A 537 -7.86 2.03 21.48
C THR A 537 -9.03 1.18 21.96
N LYS A 538 -9.18 -0.06 21.46
CA LYS A 538 -10.17 -1.04 21.92
C LYS A 538 -9.48 -2.32 22.35
N ASP A 539 -9.97 -2.95 23.42
CA ASP A 539 -9.54 -4.26 23.87
C ASP A 539 -10.09 -5.36 22.94
N VAL A 540 -9.38 -5.61 21.84
CA VAL A 540 -9.68 -6.66 20.85
C VAL A 540 -8.41 -7.44 20.55
N LEU A 541 -8.57 -8.71 20.15
CA LEU A 541 -7.44 -9.54 19.75
C LEU A 541 -6.68 -8.92 18.56
N TYR A 542 -5.36 -9.09 18.53
CA TYR A 542 -4.46 -8.53 17.53
C TYR A 542 -4.40 -7.00 17.47
N ASN A 543 -4.95 -6.31 18.48
CA ASN A 543 -4.64 -4.91 18.70
C ASN A 543 -3.15 -4.72 19.08
N GLY A 544 -2.74 -3.46 19.21
CA GLY A 544 -1.41 -3.12 19.69
C GLY A 544 -0.40 -2.95 18.57
N TYR A 545 0.88 -2.92 18.95
CA TYR A 545 1.98 -2.44 18.13
C TYR A 545 2.86 -3.61 17.67
N TRP A 546 2.70 -4.06 16.43
CA TRP A 546 3.40 -5.24 15.90
C TRP A 546 3.65 -5.15 14.39
N TRP A 547 4.62 -5.93 13.92
CA TRP A 547 4.89 -6.19 12.50
C TRP A 547 5.05 -7.69 12.28
N THR A 548 4.55 -8.21 11.16
CA THR A 548 4.69 -9.60 10.76
C THR A 548 5.02 -9.70 9.27
N GLY A 549 6.04 -10.50 8.94
CA GLY A 549 6.36 -10.92 7.58
C GLY A 549 6.04 -12.40 7.40
N VAL A 550 5.38 -12.77 6.31
CA VAL A 550 5.03 -14.16 5.96
C VAL A 550 5.69 -14.52 4.65
N ALA A 551 6.37 -15.66 4.61
CA ALA A 551 6.97 -16.22 3.40
C ALA A 551 6.62 -17.70 3.26
N HIS A 552 6.24 -18.11 2.05
CA HIS A 552 6.08 -19.52 1.71
C HIS A 552 7.29 -19.93 0.85
N VAL A 553 8.08 -20.89 1.35
CA VAL A 553 9.31 -21.33 0.70
C VAL A 553 9.34 -22.84 0.48
N ARG A 554 9.97 -23.27 -0.60
CA ARG A 554 10.25 -24.68 -0.91
C ARG A 554 11.73 -24.93 -0.64
N VAL A 555 12.02 -25.86 0.28
CA VAL A 555 13.38 -26.06 0.80
C VAL A 555 13.93 -27.40 0.29
N PRO A 556 15.13 -27.41 -0.32
CA PRO A 556 15.75 -28.65 -0.79
C PRO A 556 16.17 -29.53 0.40
N PRO A 557 16.49 -30.82 0.17
CA PRO A 557 17.19 -31.64 1.15
C PRO A 557 18.44 -30.95 1.70
N GLY A 558 18.67 -31.08 3.01
CA GLY A 558 19.81 -30.50 3.71
C GLY A 558 19.57 -29.09 4.24
N LYS A 559 20.66 -28.36 4.48
CA LYS A 559 20.65 -27.07 5.17
C LYS A 559 20.74 -25.89 4.20
N THR A 560 19.80 -24.95 4.32
CA THR A 560 19.84 -23.65 3.63
C THR A 560 19.90 -22.52 4.66
N SER A 561 20.76 -21.52 4.43
CA SER A 561 20.87 -20.33 5.28
C SER A 561 20.28 -19.11 4.58
N LEU A 562 19.58 -18.28 5.34
CA LEU A 562 18.95 -17.04 4.89
C LEU A 562 19.19 -15.92 5.91
N GLU A 563 19.09 -14.68 5.46
CA GLU A 563 19.03 -13.52 6.34
C GLU A 563 17.76 -12.71 6.06
N LEU A 564 16.96 -12.47 7.10
CA LEU A 564 15.90 -11.47 7.07
C LEU A 564 16.51 -10.09 7.33
N VAL A 565 16.22 -9.15 6.44
CA VAL A 565 16.41 -7.71 6.67
C VAL A 565 15.04 -7.10 6.93
N VAL A 566 14.91 -6.35 8.02
CA VAL A 566 13.81 -5.39 8.19
C VAL A 566 14.38 -3.99 8.06
N ALA A 567 14.16 -3.37 6.90
CA ALA A 567 14.58 -2.01 6.61
C ALA A 567 13.50 -1.03 7.09
N TYR A 568 13.88 0.01 7.85
CA TYR A 568 12.91 1.00 8.36
C TYR A 568 13.01 2.33 7.61
N GLN A 569 14.08 3.10 7.84
CA GLN A 569 14.27 4.38 7.15
C GLN A 569 14.96 4.21 5.81
N TYR A 570 16.05 3.44 5.79
CA TYR A 570 16.95 3.35 4.66
C TYR A 570 17.20 1.90 4.26
N TYR A 571 17.23 1.64 2.96
CA TYR A 571 17.77 0.42 2.38
C TYR A 571 18.92 0.79 1.44
N LYS A 572 20.12 0.29 1.75
CA LYS A 572 21.35 0.53 0.97
C LYS A 572 21.51 2.03 0.59
N GLY A 573 21.43 2.90 1.60
CA GLY A 573 21.67 4.34 1.47
C GLY A 573 20.49 5.21 1.04
N LEU A 574 19.41 4.63 0.50
CA LEU A 574 18.23 5.40 0.06
C LEU A 574 17.00 5.12 0.90
N HIS A 575 16.07 6.07 0.94
CA HIS A 575 14.80 5.89 1.65
C HIS A 575 14.04 4.68 1.09
N GLY A 576 13.80 3.68 1.92
CA GLY A 576 13.05 2.50 1.49
C GLY A 576 11.58 2.87 1.29
N VAL A 577 10.96 2.39 0.22
CA VAL A 577 9.50 2.44 0.06
C VAL A 577 8.90 1.09 0.45
N THR A 578 7.74 1.07 1.11
CA THR A 578 7.07 -0.17 1.48
C THR A 578 5.59 -0.10 1.23
N HIS A 579 4.99 -1.17 0.70
CA HIS A 579 3.54 -1.36 0.66
C HIS A 579 3.19 -2.57 1.50
N SER A 580 2.29 -2.40 2.48
CA SER A 580 1.94 -3.46 3.42
C SER A 580 0.55 -3.33 3.99
N GLN A 581 0.02 -4.45 4.44
CA GLN A 581 -1.29 -4.52 5.08
C GLN A 581 -1.26 -3.85 6.45
N LEU A 582 -2.20 -2.95 6.70
CA LEU A 582 -2.46 -2.28 7.96
C LEU A 582 -3.74 -2.81 8.59
N SER A 583 -3.59 -3.60 9.65
CA SER A 583 -4.71 -4.02 10.47
C SER A 583 -5.24 -2.83 11.27
N LEU A 584 -6.54 -2.55 11.18
CA LEU A 584 -7.21 -1.54 12.01
C LEU A 584 -7.82 -2.12 13.28
N LEU A 585 -7.46 -3.37 13.61
CA LEU A 585 -7.87 -3.99 14.86
C LEU A 585 -7.41 -3.15 16.04
N GLY A 586 -8.36 -2.68 16.84
CA GLY A 586 -8.07 -1.82 17.98
C GLY A 586 -8.04 -0.33 17.64
N TRP A 587 -8.45 0.13 16.46
CA TRP A 587 -8.65 1.56 16.16
C TRP A 587 -10.07 2.03 16.48
N GLY A 588 -11.08 1.21 16.19
CA GLY A 588 -12.48 1.50 16.53
C GLY A 588 -13.50 0.96 15.53
N VAL A 589 -13.12 0.95 14.26
CA VAL A 589 -13.86 0.43 13.09
C VAL A 589 -12.90 -0.53 12.41
N ASN A 590 -13.25 -1.82 12.32
CA ASN A 590 -12.20 -2.84 12.15
C ASN A 590 -12.28 -3.51 10.78
N GLY A 591 -11.78 -2.84 9.74
CA GLY A 591 -11.40 -3.42 8.44
C GLY A 591 -9.87 -3.59 8.30
N LEU A 592 -9.41 -3.91 7.09
CA LEU A 592 -8.00 -3.92 6.70
C LEU A 592 -7.74 -2.76 5.74
N TRP A 593 -6.71 -1.97 6.02
CA TRP A 593 -6.16 -1.03 5.06
C TRP A 593 -4.89 -1.61 4.45
N GLU A 594 -4.48 -1.03 3.35
CA GLU A 594 -3.14 -1.12 2.82
C GLU A 594 -2.45 0.22 3.05
N GLU A 595 -1.16 0.21 3.34
CA GLU A 595 -0.40 1.40 3.64
C GLU A 595 0.92 1.38 2.90
N VAL A 596 1.22 2.51 2.27
CA VAL A 596 2.51 2.80 1.68
C VAL A 596 3.26 3.80 2.56
N GLY A 597 4.49 3.46 2.91
CA GLY A 597 5.40 4.32 3.67
C GLY A 597 6.70 4.59 2.90
N LEU A 598 7.09 5.86 2.81
CA LEU A 598 8.43 6.30 2.39
C LEU A 598 9.33 6.54 3.61
N GLY A 599 10.22 5.58 3.84
CA GLY A 599 10.91 5.44 5.10
C GLY A 599 9.95 5.28 6.28
N ALA A 600 10.49 5.24 7.47
CA ALA A 600 9.72 5.08 8.70
C ALA A 600 9.21 6.42 9.26
N ASN A 601 8.73 7.29 8.37
CA ASN A 601 8.35 8.68 8.67
C ASN A 601 6.85 8.89 8.90
N GLY A 602 6.00 7.94 8.54
CA GLY A 602 4.55 8.04 8.64
C GLY A 602 3.93 7.40 7.41
N GLU A 603 2.60 7.47 7.31
CA GLU A 603 1.90 7.10 6.07
C GLU A 603 2.28 8.06 4.95
N SER A 604 2.54 7.53 3.76
CA SER A 604 2.62 8.33 2.52
C SER A 604 1.28 8.31 1.79
N ILE A 605 0.71 7.11 1.62
CA ILE A 605 -0.66 6.93 1.14
C ILE A 605 -1.28 5.66 1.76
N THR A 606 -2.57 5.65 2.07
CA THR A 606 -3.31 4.44 2.46
C THR A 606 -4.44 4.12 1.49
N PHE A 607 -4.71 2.82 1.34
CA PHE A 607 -5.79 2.30 0.51
C PHE A 607 -6.74 1.43 1.32
N GLU A 608 -8.03 1.49 0.99
CA GLU A 608 -9.07 0.61 1.51
C GLU A 608 -9.82 -0.03 0.34
N PRO A 609 -9.42 -1.23 -0.11
CA PRO A 609 -9.95 -1.85 -1.32
C PRO A 609 -11.47 -2.01 -1.34
N HIS A 610 -12.04 -2.32 -0.16
CA HIS A 610 -13.48 -2.53 0.01
C HIS A 610 -14.28 -1.22 0.20
N GLY A 611 -13.62 -0.08 0.44
CA GLY A 611 -14.26 1.24 0.64
C GLY A 611 -15.25 1.34 1.83
N HIS A 612 -15.12 0.51 2.87
CA HIS A 612 -16.09 0.45 3.97
C HIS A 612 -16.15 1.72 4.83
N HIS A 613 -15.01 2.38 5.04
CA HIS A 613 -14.93 3.49 5.97
C HIS A 613 -15.47 4.78 5.34
N ARG A 614 -14.89 5.22 4.22
CA ARG A 614 -15.22 6.53 3.63
C ARG A 614 -15.97 6.46 2.31
N LYS A 615 -16.33 5.27 1.84
CA LYS A 615 -16.80 5.00 0.47
C LYS A 615 -15.76 5.39 -0.58
N GLN A 616 -14.50 5.12 -0.25
CA GLN A 616 -13.31 5.59 -0.97
C GLN A 616 -12.20 4.59 -0.81
N MET A 617 -11.53 4.29 -1.92
CA MET A 617 -10.34 3.45 -1.89
C MET A 617 -9.11 4.22 -1.42
N ILE A 618 -8.93 5.50 -1.76
CA ILE A 618 -7.73 6.26 -1.35
C ILE A 618 -8.05 7.06 -0.09
N LEU A 619 -7.24 6.94 0.95
CA LEU A 619 -7.50 7.53 2.26
C LEU A 619 -6.40 8.51 2.70
N ASP A 620 -5.60 8.18 3.72
CA ASP A 620 -4.59 9.10 4.22
C ASP A 620 -3.55 9.31 3.14
N THR A 621 -3.47 10.52 2.58
CA THR A 621 -2.43 10.90 1.63
C THR A 621 -1.65 12.06 2.23
N ARG A 622 -0.33 11.94 2.28
CA ARG A 622 0.51 12.88 3.04
C ARG A 622 1.71 13.32 2.21
N PRO A 623 2.03 14.63 2.17
CA PRO A 623 3.30 15.09 1.63
C PRO A 623 4.45 14.53 2.45
N TRP A 624 5.59 14.36 1.81
CA TRP A 624 6.77 13.76 2.40
C TRP A 624 7.96 14.73 2.37
N LEU A 625 8.90 14.56 3.29
CA LEU A 625 10.00 15.51 3.53
C LEU A 625 9.55 16.96 3.79
N VAL A 626 8.38 17.14 4.41
CA VAL A 626 7.88 18.46 4.84
C VAL A 626 7.74 18.57 6.36
N CYS A 627 7.34 19.75 6.85
CA CYS A 627 7.12 19.97 8.28
C CYS A 627 6.18 18.96 8.92
N LYS A 628 6.58 18.53 10.12
CA LYS A 628 5.80 17.68 11.02
C LYS A 628 4.43 18.30 11.31
N MET A 629 3.42 17.45 11.45
CA MET A 629 2.07 17.81 11.88
C MET A 629 2.02 18.26 13.35
N ASN A 630 1.00 19.05 13.71
CA ASN A 630 0.70 19.43 15.10
C ASN A 630 1.84 20.08 15.92
N VAL A 631 2.79 20.77 15.26
CA VAL A 631 3.82 21.56 15.94
C VAL A 631 3.72 23.03 15.55
N ALA A 632 4.05 23.93 16.48
CA ALA A 632 4.18 25.34 16.19
C ALA A 632 5.48 25.59 15.40
N GLY A 633 5.39 26.30 14.28
CA GLY A 633 6.52 26.47 13.36
C GLY A 633 6.76 25.24 12.48
N CYS A 634 7.88 25.23 11.75
CA CYS A 634 8.31 24.09 10.93
C CYS A 634 9.38 23.29 11.68
N ALA A 635 9.17 21.98 11.85
CA ALA A 635 10.14 21.07 12.47
C ALA A 635 10.21 19.75 11.71
N GLY A 636 11.41 19.18 11.59
CA GLY A 636 11.69 17.96 10.86
C GLY A 636 13.19 17.83 10.51
N SER A 637 13.57 16.71 9.92
CA SER A 637 14.89 16.49 9.30
C SER A 637 14.77 15.46 8.16
N PRO A 638 15.73 15.37 7.23
CA PRO A 638 15.72 14.32 6.20
C PRO A 638 15.57 12.91 6.78
N ASP A 639 16.23 12.65 7.90
CA ASP A 639 16.27 11.34 8.57
C ASP A 639 15.01 11.02 9.39
N SER A 640 14.21 12.05 9.70
CA SER A 640 13.07 11.94 10.61
C SER A 640 12.16 13.17 10.52
N THR A 641 11.42 13.32 9.43
CA THR A 641 10.35 14.34 9.36
C THR A 641 9.19 14.05 10.30
N GLN A 642 9.05 12.80 10.77
CA GLN A 642 7.88 12.31 11.52
C GLN A 642 6.59 12.49 10.69
N TRP A 643 5.43 12.19 11.31
CA TRP A 643 4.13 12.34 10.66
C TRP A 643 3.94 13.77 10.13
N THR A 644 3.62 13.88 8.85
CA THR A 644 3.23 15.13 8.16
C THR A 644 1.71 15.25 8.12
N GLU A 645 1.14 16.42 7.79
CA GLU A 645 -0.33 16.56 7.76
C GLU A 645 -0.98 15.68 6.68
N ASN A 646 -2.21 15.23 6.93
CA ASN A 646 -3.03 14.54 5.92
C ASN A 646 -3.73 15.58 5.03
N VAL A 647 -3.59 15.43 3.72
CA VAL A 647 -4.22 16.30 2.71
C VAL A 647 -5.53 15.72 2.15
N GLY A 648 -5.90 14.50 2.57
CA GLY A 648 -7.09 13.78 2.15
C GLY A 648 -6.83 12.67 1.16
N GLY A 649 -7.90 12.00 0.76
CA GLY A 649 -7.89 10.81 -0.08
C GLY A 649 -8.54 11.06 -1.43
N GLY A 650 -9.16 10.03 -1.98
CA GLY A 650 -9.64 9.98 -3.36
C GLY A 650 -10.32 8.66 -3.64
N ASP A 651 -10.67 8.41 -4.89
CA ASP A 651 -11.24 7.12 -5.25
C ASP A 651 -10.93 6.70 -6.67
N PHE A 652 -11.02 5.39 -6.89
CA PHE A 652 -11.07 4.78 -8.21
C PHE A 652 -12.52 4.40 -8.50
N LEU A 653 -13.06 4.86 -9.63
CA LEU A 653 -14.43 4.61 -10.06
C LEU A 653 -15.50 4.98 -9.01
N ASN A 654 -16.00 6.23 -9.06
CA ASN A 654 -17.28 6.58 -8.44
C ASN A 654 -18.42 6.41 -9.47
N ALA A 655 -19.05 5.24 -9.47
CA ALA A 655 -20.26 4.97 -10.24
C ALA A 655 -21.49 5.02 -9.31
N VAL A 656 -22.40 5.94 -9.58
CA VAL A 656 -23.68 6.07 -8.85
C VAL A 656 -24.82 5.91 -9.83
N ASP A 657 -25.73 4.99 -9.55
CA ASP A 657 -26.86 4.70 -10.43
C ASP A 657 -27.95 5.78 -10.36
N LYS A 658 -28.94 5.69 -11.25
CA LYS A 658 -30.12 6.58 -11.28
C LYS A 658 -30.95 6.59 -9.99
N ASN A 659 -30.81 5.57 -9.15
CA ASN A 659 -31.48 5.52 -7.86
C ASN A 659 -30.68 6.26 -6.79
N GLY A 660 -29.44 6.70 -7.06
CA GLY A 660 -28.53 7.29 -6.08
C GLY A 660 -27.68 6.26 -5.33
N MET A 661 -27.60 5.02 -5.80
CA MET A 661 -26.80 3.96 -5.19
C MET A 661 -25.38 3.96 -5.74
N TYR A 662 -24.39 4.09 -4.85
CA TYR A 662 -22.99 3.83 -5.16
C TYR A 662 -22.78 2.34 -5.46
N GLN A 663 -22.12 2.03 -6.57
CA GLN A 663 -21.81 0.67 -6.97
C GLN A 663 -20.52 0.21 -6.31
N TYR A 664 -20.64 -0.43 -5.15
CA TYR A 664 -19.50 -1.07 -4.49
C TYR A 664 -18.91 -2.17 -5.36
N LEU A 665 -17.64 -2.44 -5.16
CA LEU A 665 -16.99 -3.60 -5.74
C LEU A 665 -17.26 -4.83 -4.88
N VAL A 666 -17.59 -5.92 -5.57
CA VAL A 666 -17.66 -7.28 -5.05
C VAL A 666 -16.57 -8.11 -5.72
N GLN A 667 -16.32 -9.30 -5.18
CA GLN A 667 -15.26 -10.19 -5.64
C GLN A 667 -13.89 -9.49 -5.64
N ASP A 668 -13.67 -8.61 -4.69
CA ASP A 668 -12.49 -7.78 -4.70
C ASP A 668 -11.26 -8.57 -4.23
N THR A 669 -10.15 -8.39 -4.93
CA THR A 669 -8.91 -9.11 -4.64
C THR A 669 -7.74 -8.14 -4.58
N VAL A 670 -6.71 -8.51 -3.83
CA VAL A 670 -5.47 -7.75 -3.71
C VAL A 670 -4.30 -8.64 -4.07
N TYR A 671 -3.44 -8.14 -4.96
CA TYR A 671 -2.24 -8.82 -5.39
C TYR A 671 -1.02 -7.90 -5.31
N HIS A 672 -0.10 -8.20 -4.40
CA HIS A 672 1.18 -7.50 -4.30
C HIS A 672 2.24 -8.20 -5.15
N THR A 673 2.59 -7.61 -6.29
CA THR A 673 3.72 -8.09 -7.10
C THR A 673 5.04 -7.68 -6.46
N MET A 674 5.08 -6.49 -5.85
CA MET A 674 6.28 -5.91 -5.25
C MET A 674 5.91 -5.12 -3.99
N ASN A 675 6.55 -5.43 -2.85
CA ASN A 675 6.30 -4.73 -1.58
C ASN A 675 7.33 -3.64 -1.26
N GLY A 676 8.37 -3.50 -2.07
CA GLY A 676 9.55 -2.65 -1.80
C GLY A 676 10.84 -3.47 -1.72
N PRO A 677 12.01 -2.86 -1.41
CA PRO A 677 12.17 -1.53 -0.82
C PRO A 677 12.46 -0.40 -1.83
N ARG A 678 12.46 -0.66 -3.14
CA ARG A 678 12.76 0.33 -4.20
C ARG A 678 11.51 0.80 -4.94
N LEU A 679 10.62 -0.14 -5.24
CA LEU A 679 9.36 0.09 -5.92
C LEU A 679 8.30 -0.84 -5.33
N THR A 680 7.14 -0.28 -5.07
CA THR A 680 5.93 -1.04 -4.72
C THR A 680 5.07 -1.19 -5.96
N ASN A 681 4.35 -2.30 -6.04
CA ASN A 681 3.39 -2.56 -7.10
C ASN A 681 2.31 -3.51 -6.58
N ALA A 682 1.09 -2.99 -6.41
CA ALA A 682 -0.06 -3.75 -5.96
C ALA A 682 -1.27 -3.52 -6.87
N THR A 683 -1.97 -4.59 -7.20
CA THR A 683 -3.15 -4.58 -8.06
C THR A 683 -4.38 -5.00 -7.27
N TYR A 684 -5.46 -4.25 -7.46
CA TYR A 684 -6.76 -4.45 -6.85
C TYR A 684 -7.80 -4.68 -7.93
N THR A 685 -8.41 -5.85 -7.94
CA THR A 685 -9.50 -6.16 -8.88
C THR A 685 -10.84 -6.20 -8.17
N GLY A 686 -11.92 -6.21 -8.93
CA GLY A 686 -13.28 -6.40 -8.43
C GLY A 686 -14.30 -6.15 -9.54
N THR A 687 -15.56 -6.40 -9.26
CA THR A 687 -16.67 -6.13 -10.17
C THR A 687 -17.69 -5.26 -9.47
N THR A 688 -18.31 -4.30 -10.15
CA THR A 688 -19.42 -3.54 -9.56
C THR A 688 -20.55 -4.47 -9.12
N VAL A 689 -21.27 -4.12 -8.05
CA VAL A 689 -22.32 -4.98 -7.46
C VAL A 689 -23.49 -5.29 -8.41
N ASP A 690 -23.72 -4.44 -9.42
CA ASP A 690 -24.66 -4.69 -10.53
C ASP A 690 -24.10 -5.60 -11.63
N GLN A 691 -22.84 -6.02 -11.49
CA GLN A 691 -22.07 -6.88 -12.40
C GLN A 691 -21.91 -6.29 -13.81
N ASN A 692 -21.87 -4.96 -13.89
CA ASN A 692 -21.79 -4.23 -15.15
C ASN A 692 -20.34 -3.90 -15.53
N ILE A 693 -19.45 -3.67 -14.56
CA ILE A 693 -18.09 -3.21 -14.82
C ILE A 693 -17.10 -4.07 -14.03
N ALA A 694 -16.17 -4.72 -14.73
CA ALA A 694 -14.98 -5.28 -14.14
C ALA A 694 -13.94 -4.18 -13.96
N VAL A 695 -13.29 -4.15 -12.81
CA VAL A 695 -12.39 -3.10 -12.38
C VAL A 695 -11.03 -3.70 -12.03
N SER A 696 -9.96 -3.14 -12.59
CA SER A 696 -8.58 -3.40 -12.20
C SER A 696 -7.88 -2.08 -11.91
N ARG A 697 -7.19 -1.98 -10.77
CA ARG A 697 -6.51 -0.77 -10.30
C ARG A 697 -5.13 -1.17 -9.82
N THR A 698 -4.09 -0.59 -10.38
CA THR A 698 -2.70 -0.87 -9.97
C THR A 698 -2.09 0.38 -9.38
N VAL A 699 -1.47 0.26 -8.21
CA VAL A 699 -0.82 1.39 -7.53
C VAL A 699 0.65 1.07 -7.30
N SER A 700 1.50 2.05 -7.58
CA SER A 700 2.94 1.95 -7.42
C SER A 700 3.50 3.21 -6.77
N THR A 701 4.53 3.05 -5.95
CA THR A 701 5.28 4.13 -5.31
C THR A 701 6.73 3.70 -5.27
N TRP A 702 7.65 4.62 -5.55
CA TRP A 702 9.08 4.33 -5.55
C TRP A 702 9.82 5.15 -4.51
N THR A 703 10.99 4.66 -4.15
CA THR A 703 11.98 5.41 -3.36
C THR A 703 12.18 6.81 -3.94
N ALA A 704 12.12 7.81 -3.08
CA ALA A 704 12.32 9.22 -3.43
C ALA A 704 13.24 9.88 -2.40
N ASP A 705 13.81 11.04 -2.76
CA ASP A 705 14.60 11.93 -1.89
C ASP A 705 14.17 13.41 -2.01
N ASP A 706 13.20 13.66 -2.89
CA ASP A 706 12.62 14.95 -3.19
C ASP A 706 11.20 15.04 -2.61
N TYR A 707 10.19 14.47 -3.26
CA TYR A 707 8.82 14.44 -2.79
C TYR A 707 8.12 13.15 -3.25
N VAL A 708 7.03 12.83 -2.57
CA VAL A 708 6.30 11.59 -2.83
C VAL A 708 5.50 11.67 -4.14
N ARG A 709 5.58 10.60 -4.92
CA ARG A 709 4.80 10.35 -6.13
C ARG A 709 4.16 8.97 -6.05
N HIS A 710 2.95 8.86 -6.57
CA HIS A 710 2.23 7.59 -6.70
C HIS A 710 1.76 7.44 -8.14
N LEU A 711 2.07 6.33 -8.78
CA LEU A 711 1.53 5.99 -10.09
C LEU A 711 0.31 5.09 -9.89
N HIS A 712 -0.85 5.57 -10.31
CA HIS A 712 -2.14 4.91 -10.23
C HIS A 712 -2.63 4.59 -11.65
N SER A 713 -2.73 3.32 -11.97
CA SER A 713 -3.28 2.85 -13.24
C SER A 713 -4.66 2.25 -13.00
N PHE A 714 -5.62 2.47 -13.90
CA PHE A 714 -6.88 1.75 -13.88
C PHE A 714 -7.22 1.17 -15.24
N HIS A 715 -8.00 0.09 -15.24
CA HIS A 715 -8.64 -0.49 -16.41
C HIS A 715 -10.05 -0.95 -16.02
N TYR A 716 -11.06 -0.39 -16.68
CA TYR A 716 -12.48 -0.71 -16.45
C TYR A 716 -13.03 -1.36 -17.72
N THR A 717 -13.58 -2.56 -17.62
CA THR A 717 -14.19 -3.29 -18.74
C THR A 717 -15.69 -3.39 -18.52
N PHE A 718 -16.48 -2.95 -19.49
CA PHE A 718 -17.93 -3.04 -19.47
C PHE A 718 -18.35 -4.47 -19.85
N LEU A 719 -18.93 -5.20 -18.91
CA LEU A 719 -19.26 -6.63 -19.04
C LEU A 719 -20.59 -6.89 -19.76
N LYS A 720 -21.41 -5.85 -19.87
CA LYS A 720 -22.75 -5.87 -20.44
C LYS A 720 -22.99 -4.58 -21.21
N GLU A 721 -23.97 -4.62 -22.11
CA GLU A 721 -24.56 -3.40 -22.67
C GLU A 721 -25.20 -2.61 -21.54
N ILE A 722 -24.82 -1.34 -21.42
CA ILE A 722 -25.27 -0.45 -20.36
C ILE A 722 -25.69 0.85 -21.04
N ASP A 723 -26.97 1.21 -20.87
CA ASP A 723 -27.46 2.54 -21.23
C ASP A 723 -26.54 3.57 -20.58
N GLY A 724 -25.95 4.47 -21.38
CA GLY A 724 -24.95 5.41 -20.91
C GLY A 724 -25.46 6.34 -19.79
N ASN A 725 -26.78 6.47 -19.62
CA ASN A 725 -27.38 7.21 -18.51
C ASN A 725 -27.65 6.35 -17.24
N SER A 726 -27.18 5.10 -17.22
CA SER A 726 -27.30 4.22 -16.06
C SER A 726 -26.55 4.75 -14.85
N TYR A 727 -25.50 5.55 -15.07
CA TYR A 727 -24.67 6.17 -14.04
C TYR A 727 -24.65 7.71 -14.16
N PRO A 728 -25.62 8.43 -13.57
CA PRO A 728 -25.62 9.90 -13.60
C PRO A 728 -24.36 10.55 -13.02
N ARG A 729 -23.68 9.86 -12.09
CA ARG A 729 -22.30 10.15 -11.70
C ARG A 729 -21.43 8.97 -12.11
N PHE A 730 -20.46 9.27 -12.98
CA PHE A 730 -19.40 8.36 -13.37
C PHE A 730 -18.07 9.12 -13.33
N ALA A 731 -17.36 9.03 -12.21
CA ALA A 731 -15.99 9.54 -12.10
C ALA A 731 -15.01 8.38 -12.18
N MET A 732 -14.17 8.38 -13.21
CA MET A 732 -13.14 7.36 -13.43
C MET A 732 -12.06 7.41 -12.35
N TYR A 733 -11.75 8.61 -11.87
CA TYR A 733 -10.79 8.87 -10.80
C TYR A 733 -11.16 10.14 -10.05
N THR A 734 -10.92 10.17 -8.73
CA THR A 734 -11.20 11.34 -7.89
C THR A 734 -10.00 11.69 -7.03
N LEU A 735 -9.54 12.95 -7.13
CA LEU A 735 -8.62 13.56 -6.17
C LEU A 735 -9.41 14.38 -5.14
N GLY A 736 -9.14 14.14 -3.86
CA GLY A 736 -9.82 14.81 -2.76
C GLY A 736 -11.21 14.26 -2.56
N GLY A 737 -11.34 13.06 -1.98
CA GLY A 737 -12.61 12.36 -1.93
C GLY A 737 -13.76 13.11 -1.21
N ASP A 738 -15.00 12.85 -1.64
CA ASP A 738 -16.29 13.26 -1.05
C ASP A 738 -16.32 13.50 0.45
N ASN A 739 -15.83 12.56 1.26
CA ASN A 739 -15.92 12.62 2.73
C ASN A 739 -14.56 12.61 3.42
N TYR A 740 -13.47 12.63 2.65
CA TYR A 740 -12.11 12.51 3.14
C TYR A 740 -11.16 13.48 2.45
N ASN A 741 -11.46 14.77 2.53
CA ASN A 741 -10.64 15.83 1.94
C ASN A 741 -10.26 16.87 3.00
N TYR A 742 -8.98 17.25 3.12
CA TYR A 742 -8.49 18.10 4.22
C TYR A 742 -7.99 19.48 3.75
N ILE A 743 -7.93 19.73 2.43
CA ILE A 743 -7.54 21.03 1.88
C ILE A 743 -8.80 21.86 1.60
N ARG A 744 -8.91 23.00 2.28
CA ARG A 744 -10.03 23.94 2.12
C ARG A 744 -9.67 25.05 1.14
N PHE A 745 -10.59 25.37 0.24
CA PHE A 745 -10.47 26.42 -0.78
C PHE A 745 -9.09 26.50 -1.46
N PRO A 746 -8.62 25.43 -2.11
CA PRO A 746 -7.39 25.52 -2.88
C PRO A 746 -7.54 26.52 -4.03
N PHE A 747 -6.42 26.97 -4.58
CA PHE A 747 -6.38 27.57 -5.91
C PHE A 747 -6.20 26.45 -6.92
N PHE A 748 -6.78 26.58 -8.10
CA PHE A 748 -6.78 25.56 -9.14
C PHE A 748 -6.15 26.08 -10.44
N ALA A 749 -5.37 25.21 -11.06
CA ALA A 749 -4.83 25.39 -12.40
C ALA A 749 -4.79 24.03 -13.11
N TYR A 750 -4.82 24.04 -14.44
CA TYR A 750 -4.65 22.85 -15.26
C TYR A 750 -4.00 23.22 -16.59
N GLY A 751 -3.38 22.24 -17.23
CA GLY A 751 -2.58 22.49 -18.42
C GLY A 751 -2.04 21.23 -19.08
N LYS A 752 -1.20 21.41 -20.10
CA LYS A 752 -0.54 20.32 -20.84
C LYS A 752 0.94 20.68 -21.06
N GLY A 753 1.86 19.75 -20.78
CA GLY A 753 3.30 20.07 -20.73
C GLY A 753 3.59 21.27 -19.81
N ASP A 754 4.40 22.23 -20.27
CA ASP A 754 4.69 23.47 -19.51
C ASP A 754 3.61 24.57 -19.67
N VAL A 755 2.52 24.30 -20.39
CA VAL A 755 1.48 25.29 -20.71
C VAL A 755 0.36 25.28 -19.67
N ASN A 756 -0.04 26.46 -19.18
CA ASN A 756 -1.22 26.68 -18.35
C ASN A 756 -2.41 27.19 -19.19
N THR A 757 -3.55 26.49 -19.11
CA THR A 757 -4.75 26.80 -19.91
C THR A 757 -5.39 28.13 -19.53
N PHE A 758 -5.34 28.55 -18.26
CA PHE A 758 -5.92 29.83 -17.84
C PHE A 758 -5.10 31.02 -18.34
N GLU A 759 -3.77 30.90 -18.32
CA GLU A 759 -2.87 31.94 -18.84
C GLU A 759 -3.07 32.16 -20.34
N GLN A 760 -3.23 31.08 -21.12
CA GLN A 760 -3.49 31.19 -22.57
C GLN A 760 -4.79 31.93 -22.90
N ASN A 761 -5.79 31.86 -22.01
CA ASN A 761 -7.09 32.50 -22.20
C ASN A 761 -7.13 33.94 -21.64
N ASN A 762 -5.98 34.61 -21.46
CA ASN A 762 -5.83 35.94 -20.87
C ASN A 762 -6.50 36.10 -19.48
N SER A 763 -6.65 35.00 -18.75
CA SER A 763 -7.19 34.98 -17.37
C SER A 763 -6.05 34.89 -16.36
N SER A 764 -6.31 35.21 -15.09
CA SER A 764 -5.38 34.90 -14.00
C SER A 764 -4.90 33.43 -14.11
N ALA A 765 -3.60 33.18 -13.96
CA ALA A 765 -2.98 31.85 -14.12
C ALA A 765 -3.61 30.74 -13.26
N VAL A 766 -4.33 31.13 -12.22
CA VAL A 766 -5.00 30.26 -11.27
C VAL A 766 -6.36 30.84 -10.94
N VAL A 767 -7.31 29.98 -10.61
CA VAL A 767 -8.64 30.39 -10.13
C VAL A 767 -8.83 29.97 -8.67
N PRO A 768 -9.30 30.85 -7.78
CA PRO A 768 -9.71 30.43 -6.45
C PRO A 768 -11.00 29.62 -6.55
N ILE A 769 -11.01 28.44 -5.94
CA ILE A 769 -12.15 27.53 -6.01
C ILE A 769 -13.44 28.13 -5.43
N SER A 770 -13.34 29.09 -4.50
CA SER A 770 -14.48 29.83 -3.97
C SER A 770 -15.24 30.63 -5.02
N GLU A 771 -14.59 31.02 -6.12
CA GLU A 771 -15.22 31.74 -7.24
C GLU A 771 -15.80 30.78 -8.29
N VAL A 772 -15.28 29.56 -8.36
CA VAL A 772 -15.72 28.53 -9.31
C VAL A 772 -16.99 27.83 -8.84
N ILE A 773 -17.13 27.59 -7.54
CA ILE A 773 -18.29 26.90 -6.95
C ILE A 773 -19.11 27.87 -6.10
N THR A 774 -20.05 28.58 -6.73
CA THR A 774 -20.97 29.52 -6.05
C THR A 774 -22.29 28.82 -5.70
N GLY A 775 -22.60 28.69 -4.41
CA GLY A 775 -23.89 28.17 -3.94
C GLY A 775 -23.87 26.68 -3.61
N VAL A 776 -24.17 26.37 -2.35
CA VAL A 776 -24.02 25.03 -1.75
C VAL A 776 -25.39 24.44 -1.53
N THR A 777 -25.73 23.37 -2.27
CA THR A 777 -26.66 22.38 -1.76
C THR A 777 -25.97 21.02 -1.79
N ASP A 778 -26.09 20.28 -0.70
CA ASP A 778 -25.38 19.04 -0.44
C ASP A 778 -25.47 18.05 -1.61
N PHE A 779 -24.32 17.53 -2.06
CA PHE A 779 -24.13 16.34 -2.92
C PHE A 779 -24.93 16.24 -4.22
N LYS A 780 -25.70 17.26 -4.59
CA LYS A 780 -26.40 17.30 -5.86
C LYS A 780 -25.41 17.76 -6.92
N TYR A 781 -25.26 16.98 -8.00
CA TYR A 781 -24.69 17.43 -9.28
C TYR A 781 -25.56 18.55 -9.90
N THR A 782 -25.83 19.61 -9.14
CA THR A 782 -26.64 20.74 -9.57
C THR A 782 -25.76 21.96 -9.82
N ASN A 783 -24.69 22.13 -9.02
CA ASN A 783 -23.70 23.19 -9.20
C ASN A 783 -22.29 22.58 -9.18
N TYR A 784 -21.73 22.31 -10.36
CA TYR A 784 -20.36 21.84 -10.53
C TYR A 784 -19.74 22.53 -11.74
N TYR A 785 -18.42 22.67 -11.70
CA TYR A 785 -17.65 23.17 -12.83
C TYR A 785 -17.27 21.99 -13.71
N GLN A 786 -17.65 22.01 -14.98
CA GLN A 786 -17.33 20.97 -15.95
C GLN A 786 -16.55 21.57 -17.11
N VAL A 787 -15.44 20.93 -17.49
CA VAL A 787 -14.62 21.32 -18.63
C VAL A 787 -14.06 20.07 -19.29
N ASP A 788 -13.96 20.08 -20.61
CA ASP A 788 -13.19 19.08 -21.34
C ASP A 788 -11.69 19.22 -21.03
N ALA A 789 -10.98 18.10 -20.92
CA ALA A 789 -9.53 18.12 -20.75
C ALA A 789 -8.82 18.75 -21.97
N PRO A 790 -7.57 19.19 -21.83
CA PRO A 790 -6.78 19.67 -22.96
C PRO A 790 -6.74 18.65 -24.11
N ILE A 791 -6.92 19.12 -25.34
CA ILE A 791 -6.90 18.29 -26.55
C ILE A 791 -5.54 17.56 -26.65
N GLY A 792 -5.62 16.26 -26.93
CA GLY A 792 -4.47 15.37 -26.98
C GLY A 792 -3.97 14.87 -25.63
N CYS A 793 -4.58 15.25 -24.50
CA CYS A 793 -4.11 14.83 -23.18
C CYS A 793 -3.93 13.30 -23.07
N GLY A 794 -2.77 12.84 -22.61
CA GLY A 794 -2.48 11.42 -22.42
C GLY A 794 -2.51 10.58 -23.70
N GLN A 795 -2.46 11.21 -24.89
CA GLN A 795 -2.44 10.53 -26.19
C GLN A 795 -1.03 10.58 -26.80
N GLY A 796 -0.32 9.46 -26.88
CA GLY A 796 1.00 9.40 -27.53
C GLY A 796 2.14 10.09 -26.76
N ASP A 797 3.29 10.25 -27.43
CA ASP A 797 4.51 10.84 -26.85
C ASP A 797 4.32 12.35 -26.57
N ASN A 798 4.66 12.79 -25.36
CA ASN A 798 4.74 14.20 -24.93
C ASN A 798 3.42 14.97 -24.80
N HIS A 799 2.31 14.28 -24.50
CA HIS A 799 1.01 14.93 -24.35
C HIS A 799 0.37 14.77 -22.96
N SER A 800 1.15 14.59 -21.90
CA SER A 800 0.58 14.52 -20.54
C SER A 800 -0.09 15.85 -20.16
N CYS A 801 -1.29 15.76 -19.58
CA CYS A 801 -1.93 16.92 -18.96
C CYS A 801 -1.90 16.83 -17.45
N TRP A 802 -1.96 17.99 -16.80
CA TRP A 802 -1.80 18.11 -15.37
C TRP A 802 -2.89 18.99 -14.76
N PHE A 803 -3.16 18.73 -13.48
CA PHE A 803 -4.11 19.46 -12.67
C PHE A 803 -3.46 19.76 -11.33
N ALA A 804 -3.48 21.02 -10.92
CA ALA A 804 -2.80 21.52 -9.72
C ALA A 804 -3.81 22.12 -8.74
N MET A 805 -3.70 21.73 -7.47
CA MET A 805 -4.39 22.34 -6.34
C MET A 805 -3.37 22.91 -5.37
N MET A 806 -3.29 24.25 -5.33
CA MET A 806 -2.32 24.96 -4.50
C MET A 806 -2.92 25.31 -3.15
N THR A 807 -2.17 24.98 -2.10
CA THR A 807 -2.58 25.16 -0.71
C THR A 807 -2.19 26.54 -0.21
N ASN A 808 -3.16 27.33 0.25
CA ASN A 808 -2.89 28.67 0.76
C ASN A 808 -2.23 28.61 2.16
N PRO A 809 -0.98 29.11 2.32
CA PRO A 809 -0.26 29.03 3.58
C PRO A 809 -0.88 29.88 4.69
N SER A 810 -1.59 30.97 4.35
CA SER A 810 -2.23 31.86 5.33
C SER A 810 -3.49 31.25 5.97
N THR A 811 -4.25 30.44 5.23
CA THR A 811 -5.52 29.87 5.71
C THR A 811 -5.38 28.41 6.13
N GLN A 812 -4.40 27.68 5.57
CA GLN A 812 -4.07 26.31 5.93
C GLN A 812 -2.64 26.21 6.48
N VAL A 813 -2.37 26.86 7.61
CA VAL A 813 -1.02 26.98 8.19
C VAL A 813 -0.29 25.65 8.42
N HIS A 814 -1.02 24.55 8.66
CA HIS A 814 -0.43 23.22 8.88
C HIS A 814 -0.27 22.39 7.60
N GLN A 815 -1.04 22.67 6.54
CA GLN A 815 -1.03 21.88 5.31
C GLN A 815 0.14 22.29 4.40
N ARG A 816 1.26 21.59 4.47
CA ARG A 816 2.55 21.98 3.85
C ARG A 816 2.80 21.44 2.43
N GLY A 817 1.83 20.76 1.84
CA GLY A 817 1.92 20.22 0.48
C GLY A 817 0.89 20.83 -0.46
N ASN A 818 1.26 20.95 -1.74
CA ASN A 818 0.31 21.08 -2.85
C ASN A 818 -0.14 19.68 -3.28
N ARG A 819 -1.21 19.59 -4.07
CA ARG A 819 -1.63 18.33 -4.70
C ARG A 819 -1.67 18.50 -6.21
N GLY A 820 -1.06 17.56 -6.93
CA GLY A 820 -1.13 17.51 -8.37
C GLY A 820 -1.52 16.12 -8.85
N ILE A 821 -2.25 16.05 -9.97
CA ILE A 821 -2.31 14.82 -10.76
C ILE A 821 -1.83 15.10 -12.17
N ILE A 822 -1.12 14.12 -12.75
CA ILE A 822 -0.67 14.12 -14.13
C ILE A 822 -1.29 12.90 -14.80
N VAL A 823 -2.04 13.10 -15.88
CA VAL A 823 -2.56 12.01 -16.70
C VAL A 823 -1.53 11.72 -17.79
N ARG A 824 -0.76 10.65 -17.59
CA ARG A 824 0.36 10.24 -18.45
C ARG A 824 -0.12 9.50 -19.70
N ASN A 825 -1.19 8.72 -19.55
CA ASN A 825 -1.77 7.92 -20.62
C ASN A 825 -3.28 7.81 -20.41
N PHE A 826 -4.06 7.88 -21.49
CA PHE A 826 -5.50 7.62 -21.48
C PHE A 826 -5.94 7.02 -22.81
N HIS A 827 -6.59 5.86 -22.75
CA HIS A 827 -7.14 5.17 -23.92
C HIS A 827 -8.28 4.23 -23.52
N GLY A 828 -9.03 3.75 -24.50
CA GLY A 828 -10.22 2.95 -24.28
C GLY A 828 -10.96 2.61 -25.57
N GLN A 829 -12.17 2.12 -25.39
CA GLN A 829 -13.17 1.87 -26.40
C GLN A 829 -14.52 2.34 -25.86
N LEU A 830 -15.23 3.17 -26.62
CA LEU A 830 -16.53 3.72 -26.26
C LEU A 830 -17.48 3.56 -27.44
N ASN A 831 -18.68 3.03 -27.18
CA ASN A 831 -19.67 2.71 -28.20
C ASN A 831 -19.12 1.75 -29.28
N GLY A 832 -18.30 0.79 -28.87
CA GLY A 832 -17.65 -0.16 -29.78
C GLY A 832 -16.49 0.42 -30.60
N GLU A 833 -16.12 1.68 -30.43
CA GLU A 833 -15.08 2.36 -31.21
C GLU A 833 -13.89 2.79 -30.36
N VAL A 834 -12.68 2.77 -30.93
CA VAL A 834 -11.45 3.18 -30.23
C VAL A 834 -11.57 4.62 -29.77
N TRP A 835 -11.23 4.86 -28.50
CA TRP A 835 -11.27 6.17 -27.89
C TRP A 835 -9.95 6.48 -27.16
N PRO A 836 -9.38 7.67 -27.32
CA PRO A 836 -9.73 8.71 -28.28
C PRO A 836 -9.52 8.22 -29.73
N PRO A 837 -10.31 8.69 -30.71
CA PRO A 837 -10.17 8.31 -32.11
C PRO A 837 -8.79 8.68 -32.67
N THR A 838 -8.18 7.76 -33.42
CA THR A 838 -6.81 7.95 -33.97
C THR A 838 -6.73 8.97 -35.10
N ASN A 839 -7.86 9.32 -35.72
CA ASN A 839 -7.94 10.17 -36.91
C ASN A 839 -8.35 11.62 -36.60
N ARG A 840 -8.59 11.97 -35.32
CA ARG A 840 -9.03 13.30 -34.91
C ARG A 840 -8.53 13.61 -33.51
N GLU A 841 -7.96 14.79 -33.33
CA GLU A 841 -7.66 15.31 -32.01
C GLU A 841 -8.95 15.70 -31.28
N VAL A 842 -9.25 15.00 -30.18
CA VAL A 842 -10.37 15.30 -29.29
C VAL A 842 -9.89 15.35 -27.85
N SER A 843 -10.75 15.89 -26.99
CA SER A 843 -10.53 15.74 -25.55
C SER A 843 -10.74 14.28 -25.16
N PRO A 844 -9.76 13.63 -24.52
CA PRO A 844 -9.88 12.22 -24.11
C PRO A 844 -10.95 11.99 -23.03
N PHE A 845 -11.15 12.97 -22.15
CA PHE A 845 -12.08 12.90 -21.03
C PHE A 845 -12.52 14.32 -20.66
N ALA A 846 -13.48 14.44 -19.75
CA ALA A 846 -13.81 15.71 -19.11
C ALA A 846 -13.40 15.66 -17.63
N PHE A 847 -13.35 16.81 -16.97
CA PHE A 847 -13.18 16.85 -15.53
C PHE A 847 -14.20 17.75 -14.85
N HIS A 848 -14.54 17.40 -13.61
CA HIS A 848 -15.41 18.19 -12.77
C HIS A 848 -14.68 18.70 -11.52
N LEU A 849 -15.03 19.91 -11.08
CA LEU A 849 -14.74 20.39 -9.74
C LEU A 849 -16.03 20.41 -8.93
N ILE A 850 -16.04 19.66 -7.84
CA ILE A 850 -17.22 19.41 -7.03
C ILE A 850 -16.91 19.69 -5.57
N LYS A 851 -17.85 20.30 -4.87
CA LYS A 851 -17.73 20.49 -3.43
C LYS A 851 -17.71 19.15 -2.69
N SER A 852 -16.73 18.97 -1.81
CA SER A 852 -16.61 17.81 -0.92
C SER A 852 -16.66 18.21 0.55
N ARG A 853 -16.42 17.23 1.42
CA ARG A 853 -16.44 17.35 2.87
C ARG A 853 -15.13 16.87 3.48
N GLN A 854 -14.82 17.46 4.63
CA GLN A 854 -13.78 16.99 5.52
C GLN A 854 -14.44 16.19 6.65
N ASN A 855 -14.21 14.88 6.70
CA ASN A 855 -14.76 14.02 7.75
C ASN A 855 -16.28 14.16 7.93
N ASN A 856 -17.02 14.31 6.83
CA ASN A 856 -18.47 14.55 6.79
C ASN A 856 -18.94 15.90 7.38
N ALA A 857 -18.04 16.71 7.94
CA ALA A 857 -18.33 18.08 8.27
C ALA A 857 -18.40 18.90 6.98
N ALA A 858 -19.41 19.79 6.88
CA ALA A 858 -19.49 20.79 5.83
C ALA A 858 -18.36 21.82 5.99
N LYS A 859 -17.16 21.39 5.63
CA LYS A 859 -15.97 22.22 5.43
C LYS A 859 -15.84 22.41 3.93
N ASP A 860 -15.53 23.62 3.51
CA ASP A 860 -15.49 23.97 2.09
C ASP A 860 -14.23 23.42 1.41
N THR A 861 -14.26 22.13 1.09
CA THR A 861 -13.23 21.42 0.32
C THR A 861 -13.76 21.12 -1.08
N VAL A 862 -12.86 20.81 -2.02
CA VAL A 862 -13.22 20.49 -3.41
C VAL A 862 -12.47 19.28 -3.92
N SER A 863 -13.23 18.45 -4.64
CA SER A 863 -12.80 17.26 -5.36
C SER A 863 -12.58 17.60 -6.82
N LEU A 864 -11.56 16.99 -7.41
CA LEU A 864 -11.39 16.91 -8.85
C LEU A 864 -11.79 15.50 -9.30
N GLU A 865 -12.71 15.42 -10.24
CA GLU A 865 -13.15 14.15 -10.84
C GLU A 865 -12.76 14.10 -12.31
N LEU A 866 -12.11 13.02 -12.74
CA LEU A 866 -12.01 12.69 -14.15
C LEU A 866 -13.26 11.91 -14.55
N THR A 867 -13.92 12.29 -15.64
CA THR A 867 -15.22 11.72 -16.07
C THR A 867 -15.26 11.53 -17.59
N LEU A 868 -16.31 10.89 -18.09
CA LEU A 868 -16.48 10.63 -19.52
C LEU A 868 -16.38 11.93 -20.34
N PRO A 869 -15.81 11.87 -21.55
CA PRO A 869 -15.72 13.04 -22.44
C PRO A 869 -17.10 13.60 -22.76
N SER A 870 -17.20 14.93 -22.88
CA SER A 870 -18.50 15.59 -23.10
C SER A 870 -19.17 15.14 -24.40
N GLU A 871 -18.39 14.86 -25.45
CA GLU A 871 -18.89 14.35 -26.74
C GLU A 871 -19.66 13.02 -26.58
N PHE A 872 -19.08 12.06 -25.85
CA PHE A 872 -19.74 10.78 -25.56
C PHE A 872 -20.99 10.98 -24.69
N LYS A 873 -20.90 11.79 -23.62
CA LYS A 873 -22.05 12.08 -22.76
C LYS A 873 -23.20 12.73 -23.52
N SER A 874 -22.91 13.66 -24.42
CA SER A 874 -23.91 14.30 -25.28
C SER A 874 -24.59 13.30 -26.20
N ALA A 875 -23.83 12.39 -26.82
CA ALA A 875 -24.38 11.33 -27.66
C ALA A 875 -25.28 10.36 -26.87
N VAL A 876 -24.86 9.96 -25.67
CA VAL A 876 -25.67 9.16 -24.74
C VAL A 876 -26.99 9.87 -24.42
N ASN A 877 -26.95 11.16 -24.06
CA ASN A 877 -28.14 11.91 -23.65
C ASN A 877 -29.22 12.03 -24.75
N ILE A 878 -28.84 11.91 -26.02
CA ILE A 878 -29.75 11.94 -27.17
C ILE A 878 -30.00 10.54 -27.77
N GLY A 879 -29.56 9.48 -27.09
CA GLY A 879 -29.78 8.07 -27.50
C GLY A 879 -28.97 7.63 -28.73
N GLN A 880 -27.81 8.25 -28.97
CA GLN A 880 -26.93 7.96 -30.10
C GLN A 880 -25.67 7.16 -29.73
N ALA A 881 -25.41 6.95 -28.44
CA ALA A 881 -24.31 6.14 -27.94
C ALA A 881 -24.70 5.42 -26.65
N GLU A 882 -24.09 4.27 -26.41
CA GLU A 882 -24.18 3.52 -25.16
C GLU A 882 -22.85 2.84 -24.87
N PHE A 883 -22.70 2.26 -23.68
CA PHE A 883 -21.58 1.36 -23.44
C PHE A 883 -21.92 -0.01 -23.99
N GLN A 884 -21.09 -0.50 -24.90
CA GLN A 884 -21.24 -1.85 -25.43
C GLN A 884 -20.50 -2.85 -24.54
N LYS A 885 -20.93 -4.11 -24.59
CA LYS A 885 -20.18 -5.20 -23.95
C LYS A 885 -18.78 -5.29 -24.58
N GLY A 886 -17.75 -5.23 -23.75
CA GLY A 886 -16.35 -5.26 -24.17
C GLY A 886 -15.72 -3.88 -24.33
N ASP A 887 -16.50 -2.79 -24.28
CA ASP A 887 -15.96 -1.44 -24.13
C ASP A 887 -15.04 -1.39 -22.90
N TYR A 888 -14.05 -0.50 -22.93
CA TYR A 888 -13.14 -0.34 -21.80
C TYR A 888 -12.57 1.07 -21.69
N LEU A 889 -12.09 1.42 -20.49
CA LEU A 889 -11.41 2.68 -20.21
C LEU A 889 -10.17 2.42 -19.37
N ALA A 890 -9.03 2.97 -19.76
CA ALA A 890 -7.77 2.80 -19.08
C ALA A 890 -6.97 4.12 -19.01
N ALA A 891 -6.28 4.32 -17.89
CA ALA A 891 -5.40 5.47 -17.72
C ALA A 891 -4.26 5.21 -16.74
N ASP A 892 -3.17 5.97 -16.90
CA ASP A 892 -2.06 6.08 -15.96
C ASP A 892 -2.05 7.50 -15.36
N ILE A 893 -2.22 7.59 -14.04
CA ILE A 893 -2.34 8.84 -13.28
C ILE A 893 -1.23 8.91 -12.25
N GLU A 894 -0.37 9.90 -12.37
CA GLU A 894 0.65 10.21 -11.37
C GLU A 894 0.10 11.24 -10.37
N LEU A 895 -0.05 10.84 -9.11
CA LEU A 895 -0.40 11.71 -7.99
C LEU A 895 0.89 12.20 -7.30
N LEU A 896 1.05 13.51 -7.18
CA LEU A 896 2.21 14.11 -6.53
C LEU A 896 1.83 15.10 -5.43
N LEU A 897 2.67 15.15 -4.39
CA LEU A 897 2.51 16.05 -3.25
C LEU A 897 3.77 16.89 -2.98
N PRO A 898 4.12 17.84 -3.87
CA PRO A 898 5.29 18.67 -3.69
C PRO A 898 5.11 19.65 -2.53
N PRO A 899 6.21 20.08 -1.88
CA PRO A 899 6.18 21.15 -0.88
C PRO A 899 5.53 22.42 -1.46
N ARG A 900 4.76 23.14 -0.64
CA ARG A 900 4.12 24.39 -1.10
C ARG A 900 5.08 25.58 -1.18
N GLN A 901 6.15 25.57 -0.39
CA GLN A 901 7.14 26.63 -0.24
C GLN A 901 8.52 26.04 0.05
N THR A 902 9.60 26.76 -0.23
CA THR A 902 10.98 26.30 0.01
C THR A 902 11.22 26.03 1.49
N GLY A 903 10.71 26.91 2.35
CA GLY A 903 10.83 26.79 3.81
C GLY A 903 10.08 25.60 4.43
N ASP A 904 9.24 24.91 3.67
CA ASP A 904 8.53 23.71 4.14
C ASP A 904 9.31 22.41 3.88
N TYR A 905 10.34 22.42 3.02
CA TYR A 905 11.05 21.24 2.55
C TYR A 905 12.31 20.92 3.36
N PHE A 906 12.43 19.68 3.84
CA PHE A 906 13.56 19.17 4.62
C PHE A 906 14.52 18.27 3.86
N GLY A 907 14.20 17.88 2.63
CA GLY A 907 15.03 16.96 1.89
C GLY A 907 16.33 17.57 1.37
N LYS A 908 17.15 16.69 0.81
CA LYS A 908 18.51 17.02 0.35
C LYS A 908 18.57 17.38 -1.13
N SER A 909 17.52 17.13 -1.91
CA SER A 909 17.47 17.42 -3.34
C SER A 909 17.67 18.92 -3.62
N GLN A 910 18.82 19.28 -4.20
CA GLN A 910 19.10 20.65 -4.61
C GLN A 910 18.29 21.02 -5.86
N ARG A 911 18.07 20.07 -6.77
CA ARG A 911 17.23 20.26 -7.96
C ARG A 911 15.80 20.67 -7.59
N LEU A 912 15.18 20.02 -6.59
CA LEU A 912 13.85 20.44 -6.11
C LEU A 912 13.87 21.84 -5.52
N LYS A 913 14.89 22.20 -4.72
CA LYS A 913 15.01 23.55 -4.17
C LYS A 913 15.13 24.60 -5.27
N ASN A 914 15.92 24.34 -6.30
CA ASN A 914 16.05 25.22 -7.45
C ASN A 914 14.69 25.36 -8.17
N LEU A 915 13.96 24.27 -8.39
CA LEU A 915 12.62 24.33 -8.99
C LEU A 915 11.62 25.15 -8.17
N LEU A 916 11.65 25.06 -6.84
CA LEU A 916 10.80 25.87 -5.96
C LEU A 916 11.17 27.35 -6.06
N ILE A 917 12.46 27.67 -6.08
CA ILE A 917 12.97 29.05 -6.22
C ILE A 917 12.61 29.62 -7.60
N ASP A 918 12.84 28.87 -8.68
CA ASP A 918 12.55 29.29 -10.06
C ASP A 918 11.05 29.50 -10.29
N ALA A 919 10.22 28.70 -9.62
CA ALA A 919 8.77 28.91 -9.62
C ALA A 919 8.35 30.14 -8.81
N ASP A 920 9.20 30.71 -7.96
CA ASP A 920 8.93 31.86 -7.10
C ASP A 920 7.76 31.59 -6.12
N VAL A 921 7.76 30.39 -5.51
CA VAL A 921 6.69 29.95 -4.58
C VAL A 921 6.73 30.66 -3.22
N ASP A 922 7.88 31.21 -2.83
CA ASP A 922 8.03 31.92 -1.57
C ASP A 922 7.44 33.34 -1.64
N THR A 923 7.47 33.97 -2.83
CA THR A 923 6.80 35.26 -3.09
C THR A 923 5.32 35.09 -3.41
N ASP A 924 4.99 34.17 -4.33
CA ASP A 924 3.61 33.81 -4.64
C ASP A 924 3.42 32.29 -4.66
N PHE A 925 2.90 31.77 -3.53
CA PHE A 925 2.60 30.34 -3.37
C PHE A 925 1.69 29.76 -4.46
N LYS A 926 0.90 30.61 -5.14
CA LYS A 926 0.04 30.17 -6.25
C LYS A 926 0.88 29.63 -7.41
N ASN A 927 2.13 30.05 -7.56
CA ASN A 927 3.05 29.50 -8.56
C ASN A 927 3.43 28.04 -8.33
N GLY A 928 2.98 27.38 -7.25
CA GLY A 928 3.17 25.95 -7.04
C GLY A 928 2.68 25.07 -8.21
N TRP A 929 1.76 25.54 -9.05
CA TRP A 929 1.37 24.84 -10.29
C TRP A 929 2.55 24.67 -11.26
N LYS A 930 3.52 25.61 -11.29
CA LYS A 930 4.69 25.55 -12.17
C LYS A 930 5.58 24.34 -11.86
N VAL A 931 5.67 23.95 -10.58
CA VAL A 931 6.39 22.74 -10.17
C VAL A 931 5.75 21.49 -10.75
N ILE A 932 4.41 21.42 -10.72
CA ILE A 932 3.62 20.30 -11.27
C ILE A 932 3.71 20.27 -12.81
N ALA A 933 3.61 21.44 -13.46
CA ALA A 933 3.77 21.57 -14.90
C ALA A 933 5.17 21.12 -15.36
N LYS A 934 6.21 21.56 -14.63
CA LYS A 934 7.59 21.18 -14.94
C LYS A 934 7.85 19.69 -14.75
N GLU A 935 7.33 19.07 -13.69
CA GLU A 935 7.37 17.62 -13.51
C GLU A 935 6.68 16.88 -14.66
N THR A 936 5.59 17.45 -15.18
CA THR A 936 4.88 16.89 -16.34
C THR A 936 5.78 16.91 -17.57
N ALA A 937 6.31 18.07 -17.94
CA ALA A 937 7.18 18.22 -19.10
C ALA A 937 8.47 17.38 -19.00
N MET A 938 9.13 17.36 -17.84
CA MET A 938 10.33 16.54 -17.64
C MET A 938 10.02 15.04 -17.74
N GLY A 939 8.91 14.58 -17.15
CA GLY A 939 8.51 13.17 -17.28
C GLY A 939 8.24 12.75 -18.73
N ASP A 940 7.66 13.65 -19.53
CA ASP A 940 7.40 13.46 -20.96
C ASP A 940 8.69 13.47 -21.80
N ASP A 941 9.67 14.27 -21.39
CA ASP A 941 10.96 14.41 -22.08
C ASP A 941 11.95 13.27 -21.77
N ILE A 942 11.64 12.36 -20.85
CA ILE A 942 12.41 11.12 -20.67
C ILE A 942 12.28 10.28 -21.95
N LYS A 943 13.41 9.95 -22.57
CA LYS A 943 13.45 9.10 -23.76
C LYS A 943 14.33 7.88 -23.52
N THR A 944 13.75 6.69 -23.66
CA THR A 944 14.49 5.43 -23.58
C THR A 944 14.70 4.88 -24.98
N THR A 945 15.95 4.72 -25.38
CA THR A 945 16.32 4.09 -26.66
C THR A 945 16.75 2.66 -26.40
N ILE A 946 16.06 1.69 -26.99
CA ILE A 946 16.38 0.27 -26.86
C ILE A 946 17.20 -0.19 -28.07
N PHE A 947 18.32 -0.86 -27.80
CA PHE A 947 19.15 -1.53 -28.81
C PHE A 947 19.02 -3.06 -28.74
N GLN A 948 18.71 -3.60 -27.57
CA GLN A 948 18.45 -5.02 -27.31
C GLN A 948 17.42 -5.15 -26.20
N GLY A 949 16.49 -6.10 -26.32
CA GLY A 949 15.28 -6.19 -25.48
C GLY A 949 14.10 -5.39 -26.05
N ALA A 950 13.13 -5.04 -25.20
CA ALA A 950 11.96 -4.25 -25.57
C ALA A 950 11.51 -3.30 -24.45
N LEU A 951 11.10 -2.08 -24.80
CA LEU A 951 10.49 -1.14 -23.85
C LEU A 951 9.02 -1.50 -23.63
N GLU A 952 8.64 -1.84 -22.39
CA GLU A 952 7.25 -2.12 -22.03
C GLU A 952 6.53 -0.88 -21.51
N ARG A 953 7.26 0.05 -20.89
CA ARG A 953 6.73 1.30 -20.36
C ARG A 953 7.79 2.38 -20.34
N THR A 954 7.43 3.58 -20.77
CA THR A 954 8.35 4.74 -20.82
C THR A 954 8.57 5.36 -19.44
N TYR A 955 7.51 5.57 -18.65
CA TYR A 955 7.60 6.22 -17.34
C TYR A 955 6.94 5.39 -16.22
N HIS A 956 7.68 4.91 -15.21
CA HIS A 956 9.14 4.79 -15.21
C HIS A 956 9.61 3.69 -16.19
N PRO A 957 10.83 3.78 -16.73
CA PRO A 957 11.35 2.83 -17.71
C PRO A 957 11.25 1.38 -17.22
N ARG A 958 10.54 0.56 -17.99
CA ARG A 958 10.46 -0.89 -17.81
C ARG A 958 10.91 -1.57 -19.10
N ILE A 959 12.03 -2.28 -19.03
CA ILE A 959 12.68 -2.93 -20.16
C ILE A 959 12.54 -4.44 -19.97
N ARG A 960 11.92 -5.11 -20.94
CA ARG A 960 11.91 -6.56 -21.06
C ARG A 960 13.19 -7.02 -21.74
N VAL A 961 13.83 -8.03 -21.18
CA VAL A 961 15.02 -8.66 -21.79
C VAL A 961 14.68 -9.41 -23.08
N ASP A 962 15.69 -9.69 -23.89
CA ASP A 962 15.56 -10.54 -25.07
C ASP A 962 15.58 -12.04 -24.71
N ALA A 963 15.66 -12.90 -25.71
CA ALA A 963 15.68 -14.36 -25.52
C ALA A 963 16.94 -14.90 -24.82
N ASN A 964 17.99 -14.09 -24.68
CA ASN A 964 19.24 -14.43 -23.98
C ASN A 964 19.27 -13.83 -22.55
N ASP A 965 18.14 -13.31 -22.06
CA ASP A 965 18.06 -12.58 -20.79
C ASP A 965 18.92 -11.29 -20.77
N GLU A 966 19.15 -10.69 -21.93
CA GLU A 966 19.96 -9.48 -22.08
C GLU A 966 19.14 -8.26 -22.51
N ALA A 967 19.59 -7.07 -22.12
CA ALA A 967 19.04 -5.81 -22.60
C ALA A 967 20.14 -4.76 -22.75
N ARG A 968 20.05 -3.94 -23.79
CA ARG A 968 20.96 -2.81 -24.04
C ARG A 968 20.15 -1.59 -24.39
N PHE A 969 20.32 -0.52 -23.65
CA PHE A 969 19.49 0.66 -23.79
C PHE A 969 20.19 1.90 -23.24
N ASN A 970 19.74 3.06 -23.70
CA ASN A 970 20.11 4.34 -23.11
C ASN A 970 18.87 5.08 -22.61
N ILE A 971 19.04 5.91 -21.59
CA ILE A 971 17.99 6.78 -21.07
C ILE A 971 18.47 8.22 -21.19
N LYS A 972 17.78 9.02 -22.00
CA LYS A 972 17.93 10.48 -22.00
C LYS A 972 17.14 11.05 -20.84
N ILE A 973 17.83 11.76 -19.94
CA ILE A 973 17.24 12.38 -18.76
C ILE A 973 17.21 13.89 -18.96
N PRO A 974 16.06 14.56 -18.76
CA PRO A 974 15.98 16.01 -18.87
C PRO A 974 16.81 16.72 -17.79
N ASP A 975 17.42 17.84 -18.17
CA ASP A 975 18.17 18.68 -17.25
C ASP A 975 17.28 19.21 -16.12
N GLY A 976 17.80 19.21 -14.89
CA GLY A 976 17.12 19.74 -13.72
C GLY A 976 16.03 18.84 -13.10
N MET A 977 15.74 17.67 -13.68
CA MET A 977 14.78 16.72 -13.10
C MET A 977 15.23 16.27 -11.70
N PRO A 978 14.41 16.45 -10.64
CA PRO A 978 14.74 16.05 -9.28
C PRO A 978 14.37 14.59 -9.03
N GLY A 979 14.89 14.02 -7.95
CA GLY A 979 14.40 12.77 -7.40
C GLY A 979 15.21 11.55 -7.84
N ILE A 980 14.52 10.41 -7.83
CA ILE A 980 15.07 9.10 -8.15
C ILE A 980 14.23 8.48 -9.26
N LEU A 981 14.89 8.04 -10.32
CA LEU A 981 14.26 7.32 -11.44
C LEU A 981 14.43 5.80 -11.24
N PRO A 982 13.34 5.04 -11.01
CA PRO A 982 13.42 3.59 -10.97
C PRO A 982 13.59 3.00 -12.38
N ILE A 983 14.57 2.12 -12.54
CA ILE A 983 14.81 1.35 -13.78
C ILE A 983 14.41 -0.09 -13.51
N THR A 984 13.49 -0.63 -14.31
CA THR A 984 13.01 -2.00 -14.15
C THR A 984 13.45 -2.88 -15.30
N ILE A 985 14.10 -4.00 -14.99
CA ILE A 985 14.43 -5.07 -15.94
C ILE A 985 13.50 -6.25 -15.69
N ALA A 986 12.77 -6.65 -16.71
CA ALA A 986 11.62 -7.54 -16.63
C ALA A 986 11.83 -8.85 -17.40
N SER A 987 11.11 -9.88 -16.97
CA SER A 987 11.04 -11.19 -17.61
C SER A 987 12.36 -11.94 -17.69
N VAL A 988 13.26 -11.71 -16.74
CA VAL A 988 14.57 -12.37 -16.67
C VAL A 988 14.39 -13.82 -16.21
N GLU A 989 15.03 -14.78 -16.87
CA GLU A 989 14.98 -16.22 -16.57
C GLU A 989 13.53 -16.73 -16.44
N SER A 990 12.67 -16.44 -17.43
CA SER A 990 11.26 -16.88 -17.45
C SER A 990 11.07 -18.40 -17.70
N SER A 991 12.01 -19.23 -17.24
CA SER A 991 11.96 -20.68 -17.42
C SER A 991 10.86 -21.31 -16.56
N LYS A 992 10.21 -22.35 -17.09
CA LYS A 992 9.24 -23.17 -16.35
C LYS A 992 9.87 -24.07 -15.31
N THR A 993 11.19 -24.28 -15.36
CA THR A 993 11.86 -25.22 -14.46
C THR A 993 12.07 -24.56 -13.10
N PHE A 994 11.54 -25.22 -12.06
CA PHE A 994 11.82 -24.85 -10.68
C PHE A 994 13.32 -25.01 -10.38
N SER A 995 13.86 -24.10 -9.57
CA SER A 995 15.28 -24.08 -9.21
C SER A 995 15.67 -25.25 -8.30
N THR A 996 16.88 -25.78 -8.47
CA THR A 996 17.46 -26.80 -7.57
C THR A 996 18.02 -26.21 -6.26
N SER A 997 18.05 -24.88 -6.12
CA SER A 997 18.48 -24.17 -4.92
C SER A 997 17.52 -23.06 -4.55
N LEU A 998 17.23 -22.91 -3.25
CA LEU A 998 16.40 -21.80 -2.73
C LEU A 998 17.06 -20.42 -2.90
N LEU A 999 18.39 -20.38 -3.05
CA LEU A 999 19.15 -19.14 -3.26
C LEU A 999 19.40 -18.81 -4.74
N ALA A 1000 18.96 -19.68 -5.66
CA ALA A 1000 19.18 -19.43 -7.08
C ALA A 1000 18.42 -18.20 -7.56
N ARG A 1001 19.12 -17.44 -8.39
CA ARG A 1001 18.70 -16.19 -8.99
C ARG A 1001 19.54 -15.96 -10.25
N PRO A 1002 19.07 -15.11 -11.18
CA PRO A 1002 19.85 -14.78 -12.36
C PRO A 1002 21.20 -14.18 -11.99
N ASN A 1003 22.24 -14.59 -12.72
CA ASN A 1003 23.61 -14.08 -12.54
C ASN A 1003 23.84 -12.72 -13.23
N ASN A 1004 22.88 -12.28 -14.05
CA ASN A 1004 22.93 -11.04 -14.81
C ASN A 1004 23.08 -9.83 -13.88
N ARG A 1005 23.83 -8.84 -14.36
CA ARG A 1005 24.08 -7.57 -13.69
C ARG A 1005 23.62 -6.43 -14.58
N LEU A 1006 23.24 -5.32 -13.97
CA LEU A 1006 23.02 -4.07 -14.71
C LEU A 1006 24.31 -3.26 -14.68
N TRP A 1007 24.98 -3.20 -15.83
CA TRP A 1007 26.17 -2.39 -16.04
C TRP A 1007 25.75 -0.98 -16.45
N ARG A 1008 26.27 0.05 -15.76
CA ARG A 1008 26.12 1.47 -16.10
C ARG A 1008 27.47 2.00 -16.58
N TYR A 1009 27.50 2.72 -17.69
CA TYR A 1009 28.71 3.35 -18.18
C TYR A 1009 28.96 4.68 -17.46
N VAL A 1010 30.03 4.78 -16.66
CA VAL A 1010 30.33 5.97 -15.84
C VAL A 1010 31.83 6.26 -15.84
N GLY A 1011 32.21 7.46 -16.30
CA GLY A 1011 33.61 7.90 -16.33
C GLY A 1011 34.48 6.99 -17.19
N ASP A 1012 34.03 6.77 -18.44
CA ASP A 1012 34.69 5.96 -19.47
C ASP A 1012 34.89 4.47 -19.13
N THR A 1013 34.10 3.93 -18.19
CA THR A 1013 34.18 2.51 -17.78
C THR A 1013 32.80 1.96 -17.43
N TRP A 1014 32.58 0.66 -17.68
CA TRP A 1014 31.38 -0.06 -17.21
C TRP A 1014 31.52 -0.44 -15.72
N LYS A 1015 30.49 -0.13 -14.92
CA LYS A 1015 30.41 -0.47 -13.49
C LYS A 1015 29.13 -1.22 -13.17
N ASP A 1016 29.20 -2.20 -12.28
CA ASP A 1016 28.03 -2.91 -11.78
C ASP A 1016 27.18 -1.94 -10.93
N PHE A 1017 25.99 -1.61 -11.42
CA PHE A 1017 25.07 -0.71 -10.75
C PHE A 1017 24.35 -1.37 -9.56
N GLY A 1018 24.28 -2.70 -9.55
CA GLY A 1018 23.65 -3.52 -8.51
C GLY A 1018 24.61 -4.03 -7.44
N GLU A 1019 25.85 -3.53 -7.40
CA GLU A 1019 26.91 -4.05 -6.55
C GLU A 1019 26.45 -4.28 -5.09
N ASN A 1020 26.85 -5.41 -4.50
CA ASN A 1020 26.49 -5.80 -3.13
C ASN A 1020 24.97 -5.88 -2.87
N GLY A 1021 24.18 -6.25 -3.88
CA GLY A 1021 22.72 -6.37 -3.75
C GLY A 1021 22.00 -5.04 -3.68
N ASN A 1022 22.52 -3.98 -4.32
CA ASN A 1022 21.92 -2.65 -4.34
C ASN A 1022 20.75 -2.54 -5.34
N TYR A 1023 19.83 -3.49 -5.28
CA TYR A 1023 18.64 -3.58 -6.12
C TYR A 1023 17.52 -4.30 -5.36
N GLN A 1024 16.30 -4.20 -5.86
CA GLN A 1024 15.20 -5.06 -5.46
C GLN A 1024 15.06 -6.18 -6.49
N LEU A 1025 14.81 -7.39 -6.01
CA LEU A 1025 14.54 -8.57 -6.83
C LEU A 1025 13.20 -9.12 -6.42
N GLU A 1026 12.34 -9.37 -7.40
CA GLU A 1026 11.02 -9.96 -7.19
C GLU A 1026 10.86 -11.12 -8.14
N LYS A 1027 10.33 -12.22 -7.61
CA LYS A 1027 10.04 -13.42 -8.39
C LYS A 1027 8.54 -13.52 -8.64
N ASP A 1028 8.17 -13.47 -9.91
CA ASP A 1028 6.80 -13.67 -10.35
C ASP A 1028 6.42 -15.14 -10.16
N ILE A 1029 5.27 -15.38 -9.57
CA ILE A 1029 4.77 -16.73 -9.32
C ILE A 1029 4.03 -17.32 -10.49
N LEU A 1030 3.49 -16.48 -11.38
CA LEU A 1030 2.67 -16.90 -12.51
C LEU A 1030 3.50 -17.46 -13.65
N ASP A 1031 4.70 -16.93 -13.85
CA ASP A 1031 5.61 -17.38 -14.92
C ASP A 1031 7.05 -17.68 -14.47
N ASN A 1032 7.33 -17.64 -13.15
CA ASN A 1032 8.64 -17.93 -12.54
C ASN A 1032 9.75 -16.95 -12.95
N SER A 1033 9.43 -15.87 -13.68
CA SER A 1033 10.41 -14.86 -14.08
C SER A 1033 10.84 -13.96 -12.93
N TYR A 1034 12.02 -13.37 -13.09
CA TYR A 1034 12.57 -12.39 -12.18
C TYR A 1034 12.42 -10.98 -12.74
N THR A 1035 12.10 -10.05 -11.85
CA THR A 1035 12.10 -8.62 -12.14
C THR A 1035 13.08 -7.92 -11.21
N PHE A 1036 14.01 -7.17 -11.79
CA PHE A 1036 14.98 -6.35 -11.07
C PHE A 1036 14.52 -4.90 -11.07
N VAL A 1037 14.67 -4.21 -9.94
CA VAL A 1037 14.45 -2.77 -9.84
C VAL A 1037 15.67 -2.09 -9.25
N PHE A 1038 16.22 -1.14 -10.02
CA PHE A 1038 17.34 -0.29 -9.64
C PHE A 1038 16.88 1.15 -9.46
N SER A 1039 17.62 1.94 -8.68
CA SER A 1039 17.28 3.34 -8.37
C SER A 1039 18.39 4.27 -8.83
N LEU A 1040 18.15 5.01 -9.92
CA LEU A 1040 19.05 6.05 -10.41
C LEU A 1040 18.76 7.36 -9.68
N GLN A 1041 19.67 7.76 -8.80
CA GLN A 1041 19.61 9.05 -8.09
C GLN A 1041 19.94 10.19 -9.05
N LEU A 1042 19.17 11.27 -9.01
CA LEU A 1042 19.37 12.46 -9.85
C LEU A 1042 19.89 13.66 -9.03
N GLU A 1043 20.31 13.45 -7.77
CA GLU A 1043 20.49 14.53 -6.77
C GLU A 1043 21.65 15.50 -7.01
N PHE A 1044 22.76 15.10 -7.65
CA PHE A 1044 24.00 15.88 -7.65
C PHE A 1044 24.31 16.53 -8.99
N GLU A 1045 24.63 17.84 -8.98
CA GLU A 1045 25.24 18.56 -10.11
C GLU A 1045 26.57 17.93 -10.57
N SER A 1046 27.20 17.13 -9.69
CA SER A 1046 28.45 16.40 -9.93
C SER A 1046 28.28 14.91 -10.22
N ASP A 1047 27.05 14.36 -10.16
CA ASP A 1047 26.83 13.03 -10.75
C ASP A 1047 26.99 13.23 -12.25
N PRO A 1048 27.93 12.55 -12.93
CA PRO A 1048 28.12 12.65 -14.37
C PRO A 1048 26.96 11.95 -15.08
N VAL A 1049 25.72 12.24 -14.67
CA VAL A 1049 24.53 11.94 -15.44
C VAL A 1049 24.68 12.77 -16.69
N SER A 1050 25.28 12.17 -17.70
CA SER A 1050 25.29 12.75 -19.03
C SER A 1050 23.84 12.89 -19.46
N SER A 1051 23.56 13.78 -20.41
CA SER A 1051 22.20 13.87 -20.97
C SER A 1051 21.67 12.51 -21.49
N CYS A 1052 22.52 11.47 -21.65
CA CYS A 1052 22.15 10.13 -22.10
C CYS A 1052 22.91 9.03 -21.33
N GLU A 1053 22.26 8.40 -20.36
CA GLU A 1053 22.84 7.31 -19.58
C GLU A 1053 22.81 5.98 -20.33
N HIS A 1054 23.93 5.25 -20.34
CA HIS A 1054 24.07 3.99 -21.06
C HIS A 1054 24.02 2.78 -20.11
N PHE A 1055 23.22 1.78 -20.48
CA PHE A 1055 23.02 0.58 -19.68
C PHE A 1055 23.11 -0.71 -20.51
N VAL A 1056 23.69 -1.74 -19.89
CA VAL A 1056 23.63 -3.12 -20.38
C VAL A 1056 23.26 -4.04 -19.22
N PHE A 1057 22.21 -4.85 -19.40
CA PHE A 1057 21.87 -5.94 -18.51
C PHE A 1057 22.41 -7.24 -19.11
N ALA A 1058 23.45 -7.81 -18.52
CA ALA A 1058 24.12 -9.03 -18.98
C ALA A 1058 24.98 -9.65 -17.87
N VAL A 1059 25.44 -10.89 -18.07
CA VAL A 1059 26.30 -11.59 -17.09
C VAL A 1059 27.67 -10.92 -16.94
N THR A 1060 28.27 -10.48 -18.06
CA THR A 1060 29.58 -9.82 -18.09
C THR A 1060 29.46 -8.37 -18.52
N ALA A 1061 30.38 -7.53 -18.05
CA ALA A 1061 30.49 -6.16 -18.53
C ALA A 1061 30.77 -6.14 -20.04
N PRO A 1062 30.20 -5.21 -20.81
CA PRO A 1062 30.59 -4.97 -22.19
C PRO A 1062 32.06 -4.53 -22.28
N SER A 1063 32.65 -4.68 -23.46
CA SER A 1063 33.90 -3.97 -23.79
C SER A 1063 33.68 -2.47 -23.77
N ASP A 1064 34.73 -1.71 -23.48
CA ASP A 1064 34.71 -0.24 -23.58
C ASP A 1064 34.62 0.24 -25.05
N THR A 1065 34.97 -0.63 -26.00
CA THR A 1065 34.69 -0.49 -27.45
C THR A 1065 33.28 -0.97 -27.78
#